data_AF-A0AAU9X9S3-F1
#
_entry.id   AF-A0AAU9X9S3-F1
#
_cell.length_a   1.000
_cell.length_b   1.000
_cell.length_c   1.000
_cell.angle_alpha   90.00
_cell.angle_beta   90.00
_cell.angle_gamma   90.00
#
_symmetry.space_group_name_H-M   'P 1'
#
loop_
_entity.id
_entity.type
_entity.pdbx_description
1 polymer ?
#
loop_
_entity_poly.entity_id
_entity_poly.type
_entity_poly.pdbx_seq_one_letter_code
_entity_poly.pdbx_strand_id
1 'polypeptide(L)'
;MDRMTAANSERQQLDEECQEQVKQRTKLELDIKDLERNVREDSAQKIQHREQLERLEETIQSKEEELSELLPNYIRLKTEEDECSARVKACERRRTELYAKQGRKNQFRTAEERDRWITEEKSSLAESIANKESQIAGVRADVEKLRNAVQELTVEIQERTDNVEKRRQDIEKANKRHAEFKKTRDHTTNSRKELWREEAAIEQSMQNTREELSKTERNLRSTVSKHVSNGIDTVKRIVQERGIDGVHGPLIENFQCDKQFFTAVEVTAGNKLFHILVDSDKTAAQILSIMNKHKLPGEVTFMPLNRLLSKEQQYPSTPDALPMINKLRFEEAFRPAMQLVFGKTLVCRNLEVASQFSKSENMDCITLEGDQVSRRGALTGGYYGNRRSRLELQDSIWKLQEKVEGEETRRDQLKADLEKLDSDVTVALGELQKVETQQVQLRETYEKQKIDVKAKTQEKKTAERTLESKEQGLLHFEGDLKSMRSTMRALEEELGTALVSQLSSQDQEEVDNLNGEIMALQERLKTALSNRTKLEAKKNTLENVLNNNLKRKREELKQSLEEISLEDRNLHLETLKSDLHTVLEVISQSSAQQKELEEEIRNLTHRKSELQTSLDEWKSVEKLKRDAIDDDAKHMEKIAHKRSLLMKKKEDCTKKIRELGSLPADAFDKHQKTPVKALWKKLHQCNEELKKYSHVNKKALDQFVNFSEQKEKLMKRKEELDKGYQSIVDLMDVLELRKHEAILFTFKQMSHNFTEVFKQLVPHGKATLVMKTDPVEQTEEEEDSEASQSQRSVPLVDQFTGISIKVSFTGKSAETREMNQLSGGQKSLVALALIFAIQKCDPAPFYLFDEIDQALDPQFRKAVAEMLRKLAEKAQFITTTFRPELLESADKFYGVKFRNKVSHIDAITAEQAKDFIEDDAQEK
;
A
#
# COMPACT_ATOMS: atom_id res chain seq x y z
N MET A 1 -12.25 -3.19 -5.91
CA MET A 1 -11.51 -4.06 -4.96
C MET A 1 -12.49 -4.97 -4.25
N ASP A 2 -13.61 -4.44 -3.77
CA ASP A 2 -14.65 -5.20 -3.04
C ASP A 2 -15.29 -6.31 -3.86
N ARG A 3 -15.53 -6.06 -5.16
CA ARG A 3 -16.02 -7.08 -6.10
C ARG A 3 -15.04 -8.24 -6.33
N MET A 4 -13.73 -7.96 -6.27
CA MET A 4 -12.68 -8.97 -6.42
C MET A 4 -12.49 -9.78 -5.14
N THR A 5 -12.65 -9.15 -3.96
CA THR A 5 -12.61 -9.87 -2.68
C THR A 5 -13.83 -10.76 -2.49
N ALA A 6 -15.03 -10.29 -2.88
CA ALA A 6 -16.24 -11.10 -2.88
C ALA A 6 -16.15 -12.31 -3.82
N ALA A 7 -15.70 -12.11 -5.06
CA ALA A 7 -15.47 -13.21 -6.01
C ALA A 7 -14.41 -14.19 -5.49
N ASN A 8 -13.34 -13.74 -4.83
CA ASN A 8 -12.35 -14.64 -4.25
C ASN A 8 -12.90 -15.47 -3.07
N SER A 9 -13.73 -14.89 -2.20
CA SER A 9 -14.35 -15.64 -1.10
C SER A 9 -15.37 -16.65 -1.63
N GLU A 10 -16.14 -16.28 -2.64
CA GLU A 10 -17.12 -17.15 -3.29
C GLU A 10 -16.44 -18.31 -4.03
N ARG A 11 -15.32 -18.04 -4.73
CA ARG A 11 -14.47 -19.09 -5.31
C ARG A 11 -13.97 -20.08 -4.26
N GLN A 12 -13.54 -19.58 -3.10
CA GLN A 12 -12.99 -20.42 -2.04
C GLN A 12 -14.05 -21.34 -1.40
N GLN A 13 -15.27 -20.82 -1.21
CA GLN A 13 -16.40 -21.62 -0.74
C GLN A 13 -16.81 -22.69 -1.76
N LEU A 14 -16.87 -22.33 -3.05
CA LEU A 14 -17.15 -23.29 -4.12
C LEU A 14 -16.08 -24.39 -4.22
N ASP A 15 -14.81 -24.08 -3.97
CA ASP A 15 -13.70 -25.05 -3.98
C ASP A 15 -13.83 -26.06 -2.82
N GLU A 16 -14.23 -25.60 -1.63
CA GLU A 16 -14.51 -26.45 -0.46
C GLU A 16 -15.71 -27.37 -0.73
N GLU A 17 -16.80 -26.84 -1.28
CA GLU A 17 -17.98 -27.61 -1.67
C GLU A 17 -17.64 -28.66 -2.75
N CYS A 18 -16.85 -28.28 -3.76
CA CYS A 18 -16.44 -29.20 -4.82
C CYS A 18 -15.56 -30.34 -4.26
N GLN A 19 -14.68 -30.06 -3.29
CA GLN A 19 -13.88 -31.10 -2.62
C GLN A 19 -14.74 -32.08 -1.80
N GLU A 20 -15.76 -31.60 -1.11
CA GLU A 20 -16.69 -32.49 -0.39
C GLU A 20 -17.49 -33.38 -1.36
N GLN A 21 -17.99 -32.81 -2.45
CA GLN A 21 -18.72 -33.55 -3.49
C GLN A 21 -17.82 -34.59 -4.18
N VAL A 22 -16.55 -34.28 -4.45
CA VAL A 22 -15.58 -35.25 -5.00
C VAL A 22 -15.32 -36.40 -4.02
N LYS A 23 -15.22 -36.14 -2.71
CA LYS A 23 -15.12 -37.21 -1.70
C LYS A 23 -16.35 -38.11 -1.71
N GLN A 24 -17.55 -37.53 -1.77
CA GLN A 24 -18.80 -38.29 -1.89
C GLN A 24 -18.84 -39.13 -3.17
N ARG A 25 -18.43 -38.56 -4.32
CA ARG A 25 -18.31 -39.29 -5.59
C ARG A 25 -17.41 -40.51 -5.46
N THR A 26 -16.20 -40.35 -4.90
CA THR A 26 -15.27 -41.47 -4.75
C THR A 26 -15.81 -42.58 -3.85
N LYS A 27 -16.58 -42.23 -2.82
CA LYS A 27 -17.22 -43.21 -1.94
C LYS A 27 -18.31 -44.00 -2.68
N LEU A 28 -19.18 -43.29 -3.40
CA LEU A 28 -20.23 -43.91 -4.22
C LEU A 28 -19.65 -44.78 -5.35
N GLU A 29 -18.56 -44.35 -6.00
CA GLU A 29 -17.87 -45.13 -7.03
C GLU A 29 -17.32 -46.45 -6.48
N LEU A 30 -16.73 -46.42 -5.27
CA LEU A 30 -16.24 -47.64 -4.60
C LEU A 30 -17.40 -48.57 -4.25
N ASP A 31 -18.46 -48.03 -3.63
CA ASP A 31 -19.64 -48.80 -3.22
C ASP A 31 -20.34 -49.46 -4.44
N ILE A 32 -20.47 -48.72 -5.55
CA ILE A 32 -21.02 -49.25 -6.82
C ILE A 32 -20.13 -50.36 -7.37
N LYS A 33 -18.80 -50.19 -7.34
CA LYS A 33 -17.87 -51.18 -7.90
C LYS A 33 -17.90 -52.49 -7.11
N ASP A 34 -18.01 -52.40 -5.78
CA ASP A 34 -18.15 -53.55 -4.90
C ASP A 34 -19.50 -54.25 -5.10
N LEU A 35 -20.60 -53.48 -5.22
CA LEU A 35 -21.92 -54.02 -5.52
C LEU A 35 -22.02 -54.62 -6.92
N GLU A 36 -21.43 -54.01 -7.95
CA GLU A 36 -21.37 -54.55 -9.31
C GLU A 36 -20.61 -55.87 -9.35
N ARG A 37 -19.51 -55.97 -8.59
CA ARG A 37 -18.77 -57.22 -8.47
C ARG A 37 -19.64 -58.30 -7.82
N ASN A 38 -20.31 -57.99 -6.70
CA ASN A 38 -21.20 -58.92 -6.01
C ASN A 38 -22.38 -59.36 -6.91
N VAL A 39 -23.00 -58.42 -7.63
CA VAL A 39 -24.09 -58.72 -8.59
C VAL A 39 -23.58 -59.60 -9.73
N ARG A 40 -22.36 -59.38 -10.25
CA ARG A 40 -21.78 -60.26 -11.28
C ARG A 40 -21.54 -61.67 -10.74
N GLU A 41 -20.95 -61.79 -9.56
CA GLU A 41 -20.71 -63.08 -8.90
C GLU A 41 -22.03 -63.84 -8.67
N ASP A 42 -23.06 -63.17 -8.13
CA ASP A 42 -24.39 -63.74 -7.91
C ASP A 42 -25.13 -64.08 -9.22
N SER A 43 -25.00 -63.24 -10.25
CA SER A 43 -25.61 -63.49 -11.56
C SER A 43 -24.99 -64.71 -12.25
N ALA A 44 -23.67 -64.88 -12.13
CA ALA A 44 -22.97 -66.04 -12.66
C ALA A 44 -23.39 -67.32 -11.92
N GLN A 45 -23.52 -67.26 -10.59
CA GLN A 45 -24.05 -68.36 -9.79
C GLN A 45 -25.50 -68.69 -10.15
N LYS A 46 -26.36 -67.68 -10.36
CA LYS A 46 -27.76 -67.88 -10.78
C LYS A 46 -27.85 -68.52 -12.16
N ILE A 47 -27.03 -68.09 -13.12
CA ILE A 47 -26.98 -68.71 -14.47
C ILE A 47 -26.51 -70.16 -14.36
N GLN A 48 -25.44 -70.44 -13.60
CA GLN A 48 -24.96 -71.81 -13.39
C GLN A 48 -26.01 -72.70 -12.72
N HIS A 49 -26.69 -72.22 -11.68
CA HIS A 49 -27.75 -72.97 -11.02
C HIS A 49 -28.98 -73.17 -11.92
N ARG A 50 -29.29 -72.21 -12.80
CA ARG A 50 -30.39 -72.32 -13.76
C ARG A 50 -30.09 -73.31 -14.88
N GLU A 51 -28.90 -73.27 -15.46
CA GLU A 51 -28.45 -74.27 -16.44
C GLU A 51 -28.39 -75.68 -15.83
N GLN A 52 -27.93 -75.78 -14.58
CA GLN A 52 -27.96 -77.04 -13.84
C GLN A 52 -29.40 -77.50 -13.62
N LEU A 53 -30.32 -76.61 -13.27
CA LEU A 53 -31.73 -76.92 -13.08
C LEU A 53 -32.39 -77.39 -14.38
N GLU A 54 -32.17 -76.71 -15.51
CA GLU A 54 -32.71 -77.11 -16.82
C GLU A 54 -32.21 -78.50 -17.23
N ARG A 55 -30.91 -78.77 -17.12
CA ARG A 55 -30.36 -80.11 -17.38
C ARG A 55 -30.94 -81.17 -16.44
N LEU A 56 -31.20 -80.79 -15.19
CA LEU A 56 -31.81 -81.68 -14.20
C LEU A 56 -33.28 -81.93 -14.50
N GLU A 57 -34.02 -80.92 -14.97
CA GLU A 57 -35.43 -81.04 -15.36
C GLU A 57 -35.59 -81.87 -16.63
N GLU A 58 -34.71 -81.71 -17.63
CA GLU A 58 -34.67 -82.59 -18.82
C GLU A 58 -34.37 -84.04 -18.44
N THR A 59 -33.42 -84.27 -17.52
CA THR A 59 -33.13 -85.63 -17.05
C THR A 59 -34.24 -86.20 -16.16
N ILE A 60 -34.93 -85.39 -15.37
CA ILE A 60 -36.13 -85.81 -14.65
C ILE A 60 -37.23 -86.18 -15.64
N GLN A 61 -37.48 -85.35 -16.65
CA GLN A 61 -38.54 -85.59 -17.63
C GLN A 61 -38.28 -86.88 -18.43
N SER A 62 -37.06 -87.09 -18.91
CA SER A 62 -36.67 -88.35 -19.58
C SER A 62 -36.86 -89.57 -18.67
N LYS A 63 -36.55 -89.45 -17.36
CA LYS A 63 -36.74 -90.55 -16.40
C LYS A 63 -38.20 -90.72 -15.97
N GLU A 64 -39.01 -89.67 -15.96
CA GLU A 64 -40.45 -89.73 -15.74
C GLU A 64 -41.17 -90.35 -16.94
N GLU A 65 -40.73 -90.04 -18.17
CA GLU A 65 -41.19 -90.69 -19.40
C GLU A 65 -40.85 -92.19 -19.40
N GLU A 66 -39.58 -92.55 -19.11
CA GLU A 66 -39.16 -93.96 -18.94
C GLU A 66 -40.01 -94.68 -17.86
N LEU A 67 -40.31 -94.02 -16.75
CA LEU A 67 -41.16 -94.57 -15.69
C LEU A 67 -42.63 -94.70 -16.14
N SER A 68 -43.14 -93.74 -16.90
CA SER A 68 -44.51 -93.72 -17.42
C SER A 68 -44.75 -94.79 -18.49
N GLU A 69 -43.73 -95.17 -19.27
CA GLU A 69 -43.79 -96.30 -20.20
C GLU A 69 -43.69 -97.65 -19.47
N LEU A 70 -42.93 -97.69 -18.38
CA LEU A 70 -42.76 -98.89 -17.56
C LEU A 70 -44.01 -99.19 -16.72
N LEU A 71 -44.71 -98.17 -16.23
CA LEU A 71 -45.84 -98.27 -15.31
C LEU A 71 -47.01 -99.10 -15.86
N PRO A 72 -47.52 -98.87 -17.09
CA PRO A 72 -48.59 -99.68 -17.68
C PRO A 72 -48.16 -101.14 -17.89
N ASN A 73 -46.91 -101.36 -18.29
CA ASN A 73 -46.37 -102.71 -18.47
C ASN A 73 -46.21 -103.44 -17.13
N TYR A 74 -45.77 -102.74 -16.09
CA TYR A 74 -45.71 -103.24 -14.73
C TYR A 74 -47.10 -103.53 -14.17
N ILE A 75 -48.06 -102.62 -14.34
CA ILE A 75 -49.45 -102.79 -13.90
C ILE A 75 -50.06 -104.00 -14.62
N ARG A 76 -49.87 -104.14 -15.94
CA ARG A 76 -50.38 -105.29 -16.70
C ARG A 76 -49.79 -106.60 -16.22
N LEU A 77 -48.47 -106.67 -16.03
CA LEU A 77 -47.82 -107.88 -15.52
C LEU A 77 -48.17 -108.17 -14.05
N LYS A 78 -48.43 -107.13 -13.25
CA LYS A 78 -48.90 -107.26 -11.88
C LYS A 78 -50.35 -107.72 -11.83
N THR A 79 -51.24 -107.22 -12.70
CA THR A 79 -52.61 -107.73 -12.81
C THR A 79 -52.61 -109.17 -13.32
N GLU A 80 -51.75 -109.50 -14.29
CA GLU A 80 -51.57 -110.88 -14.76
C GLU A 80 -51.02 -111.79 -13.65
N GLU A 81 -50.07 -111.32 -12.84
CA GLU A 81 -49.55 -112.04 -11.67
C GLU A 81 -50.62 -112.19 -10.60
N ASP A 82 -51.34 -111.13 -10.24
CA ASP A 82 -52.39 -111.13 -9.22
C ASP A 82 -53.56 -112.02 -9.66
N GLU A 83 -53.94 -112.01 -10.94
CA GLU A 83 -54.94 -112.92 -11.51
C GLU A 83 -54.45 -114.36 -11.55
N CYS A 84 -53.21 -114.62 -11.99
CA CYS A 84 -52.64 -115.97 -11.98
C CYS A 84 -52.46 -116.48 -10.55
N SER A 85 -52.01 -115.64 -9.61
CA SER A 85 -51.82 -115.97 -8.19
C SER A 85 -53.14 -116.17 -7.50
N ALA A 86 -54.16 -115.35 -7.77
CA ALA A 86 -55.51 -115.53 -7.27
C ALA A 86 -56.13 -116.82 -7.83
N ARG A 87 -55.91 -117.15 -9.11
CA ARG A 87 -56.36 -118.41 -9.71
C ARG A 87 -55.60 -119.62 -9.16
N VAL A 88 -54.28 -119.56 -9.03
CA VAL A 88 -53.48 -120.63 -8.37
C VAL A 88 -53.95 -120.82 -6.94
N LYS A 89 -54.10 -119.75 -6.15
CA LYS A 89 -54.62 -119.84 -4.79
C LYS A 89 -56.06 -120.35 -4.75
N ALA A 90 -56.91 -119.98 -5.71
CA ALA A 90 -58.27 -120.49 -5.79
C ALA A 90 -58.29 -121.98 -6.14
N CYS A 91 -57.50 -122.43 -7.11
CA CYS A 91 -57.37 -123.84 -7.50
C CYS A 91 -56.69 -124.68 -6.40
N GLU A 92 -55.64 -124.16 -5.75
CA GLU A 92 -54.99 -124.78 -4.60
C GLU A 92 -55.94 -124.84 -3.40
N ARG A 93 -56.70 -123.77 -3.13
CA ARG A 93 -57.74 -123.75 -2.10
C ARG A 93 -58.82 -124.77 -2.42
N ARG A 94 -59.35 -124.79 -3.64
CA ARG A 94 -60.34 -125.77 -4.07
C ARG A 94 -59.81 -127.21 -3.96
N ARG A 95 -58.54 -127.42 -4.30
CA ARG A 95 -57.86 -128.70 -4.09
C ARG A 95 -57.73 -129.04 -2.60
N THR A 96 -57.34 -128.09 -1.75
CA THR A 96 -57.28 -128.31 -0.30
C THR A 96 -58.65 -128.45 0.34
N GLU A 97 -59.70 -127.83 -0.21
CA GLU A 97 -61.10 -128.00 0.19
C GLU A 97 -61.56 -129.42 -0.16
N LEU A 98 -61.28 -129.91 -1.38
CA LEU A 98 -61.56 -131.28 -1.80
C LEU A 98 -60.79 -132.31 -0.95
N TYR A 99 -59.52 -132.04 -0.61
CA TYR A 99 -58.76 -132.85 0.35
C TYR A 99 -59.24 -132.69 1.80
N ALA A 100 -59.71 -131.51 2.21
CA ALA A 100 -60.27 -131.28 3.53
C ALA A 100 -61.60 -132.02 3.67
N LYS A 101 -62.44 -132.06 2.63
CA LYS A 101 -63.63 -132.93 2.54
C LYS A 101 -63.27 -134.40 2.76
N GLN A 102 -62.17 -134.88 2.18
CA GLN A 102 -61.63 -136.22 2.45
C GLN A 102 -61.15 -136.38 3.91
N GLY A 103 -60.50 -135.35 4.47
CA GLY A 103 -59.97 -135.33 5.83
C GLY A 103 -61.00 -135.14 6.96
N ARG A 104 -62.19 -134.59 6.68
CA ARG A 104 -63.23 -134.33 7.70
C ARG A 104 -63.75 -135.61 8.38
N LYS A 105 -63.70 -136.76 7.71
CA LYS A 105 -64.04 -138.07 8.30
C LYS A 105 -63.03 -138.52 9.38
N ASN A 106 -61.78 -138.06 9.32
CA ASN A 106 -60.79 -138.32 10.36
C ASN A 106 -60.96 -137.38 11.58
N GLN A 107 -61.59 -136.21 11.40
CA GLN A 107 -61.80 -135.22 12.45
C GLN A 107 -63.18 -135.30 13.13
N PHE A 108 -64.23 -135.70 12.41
CA PHE A 108 -65.61 -135.72 12.91
C PHE A 108 -66.26 -137.09 12.65
N ARG A 109 -67.01 -137.62 13.63
CA ARG A 109 -67.63 -138.95 13.52
C ARG A 109 -68.98 -138.90 12.80
N THR A 110 -69.66 -137.76 12.82
CA THR A 110 -70.96 -137.54 12.18
C THR A 110 -70.98 -136.22 11.40
N ALA A 111 -71.89 -136.11 10.43
CA ALA A 111 -72.10 -134.86 9.69
C ALA A 111 -72.57 -133.72 10.61
N GLU A 112 -73.31 -134.03 11.67
CA GLU A 112 -73.81 -133.04 12.64
C GLU A 112 -72.71 -132.40 13.50
N GLU A 113 -71.66 -133.15 13.86
CA GLU A 113 -70.50 -132.62 14.60
C GLU A 113 -69.67 -131.67 13.73
N ARG A 114 -69.48 -132.04 12.46
CA ARG A 114 -68.82 -131.17 11.46
C ARG A 114 -69.61 -129.89 11.25
N ASP A 115 -70.92 -130.00 11.05
CA ASP A 115 -71.77 -128.85 10.77
C ASP A 115 -71.83 -127.89 11.97
N ARG A 116 -71.79 -128.40 13.21
CA ARG A 116 -71.62 -127.58 14.42
C ARG A 116 -70.30 -126.82 14.45
N TRP A 117 -69.18 -127.49 14.17
CA TRP A 117 -67.88 -126.84 14.11
C TRP A 117 -67.81 -125.79 12.99
N ILE A 118 -68.36 -126.07 11.81
CA ILE A 118 -68.44 -125.10 10.71
C ILE A 118 -69.26 -123.87 11.13
N THR A 119 -70.36 -124.05 11.87
CA THR A 119 -71.15 -122.91 12.38
C THR A 119 -70.40 -122.08 13.43
N GLU A 120 -69.58 -122.69 14.29
CA GLU A 120 -68.73 -121.99 15.26
C GLU A 120 -67.57 -121.24 14.57
N GLU A 121 -66.92 -121.85 13.59
CA GLU A 121 -65.82 -121.20 12.84
C GLU A 121 -66.35 -120.06 11.94
N LYS A 122 -67.56 -120.22 11.39
CA LYS A 122 -68.24 -119.16 10.65
C LYS A 122 -68.58 -117.97 11.56
N SER A 123 -68.98 -118.20 12.81
CA SER A 123 -69.31 -117.10 13.74
C SER A 123 -68.05 -116.33 14.17
N SER A 124 -66.93 -117.03 14.43
CA SER A 124 -65.65 -116.39 14.76
C SER A 124 -65.07 -115.58 13.58
N LEU A 125 -65.21 -116.10 12.34
CA LEU A 125 -64.86 -115.40 11.11
C LEU A 125 -65.77 -114.19 10.86
N ALA A 126 -67.07 -114.31 11.11
CA ALA A 126 -68.02 -113.20 10.97
C ALA A 126 -67.70 -112.05 11.94
N GLU A 127 -67.34 -112.36 13.19
CA GLU A 127 -66.87 -111.36 14.17
C GLU A 127 -65.56 -110.70 13.73
N SER A 128 -64.62 -111.48 13.20
CA SER A 128 -63.35 -110.97 12.68
C SER A 128 -63.54 -110.07 11.44
N ILE A 129 -64.46 -110.43 10.55
CA ILE A 129 -64.85 -109.61 9.38
C ILE A 129 -65.48 -108.31 9.86
N ALA A 130 -66.44 -108.35 10.80
CA ALA A 130 -67.08 -107.14 11.34
C ALA A 130 -66.07 -106.19 12.00
N ASN A 131 -65.10 -106.73 12.75
CA ASN A 131 -64.01 -105.94 13.35
C ASN A 131 -63.13 -105.28 12.28
N LYS A 132 -62.78 -106.00 11.20
CA LYS A 132 -62.00 -105.44 10.08
C LYS A 132 -62.80 -104.43 9.26
N GLU A 133 -64.10 -104.61 9.08
CA GLU A 133 -65.00 -103.64 8.43
C GLU A 133 -65.04 -102.33 9.22
N SER A 134 -65.14 -102.42 10.55
CA SER A 134 -65.10 -101.26 11.44
C SER A 134 -63.75 -100.52 11.36
N GLN A 135 -62.63 -101.25 11.34
CA GLN A 135 -61.30 -100.66 11.16
C GLN A 135 -61.15 -99.96 9.80
N ILE A 136 -61.61 -100.58 8.71
CA ILE A 136 -61.60 -99.98 7.37
C ILE A 136 -62.46 -98.72 7.33
N ALA A 137 -63.65 -98.74 7.93
CA ALA A 137 -64.53 -97.58 8.01
C ALA A 137 -63.87 -96.42 8.79
N GLY A 138 -63.19 -96.71 9.90
CA GLY A 138 -62.43 -95.72 10.67
C GLY A 138 -61.28 -95.10 9.87
N VAL A 139 -60.46 -95.93 9.19
CA VAL A 139 -59.35 -95.45 8.37
C VAL A 139 -59.85 -94.66 7.16
N ARG A 140 -60.97 -95.06 6.52
CA ARG A 140 -61.60 -94.28 5.43
C ARG A 140 -62.03 -92.90 5.91
N ALA A 141 -62.67 -92.82 7.09
CA ALA A 141 -63.08 -91.54 7.66
C ALA A 141 -61.86 -90.64 7.98
N ASP A 142 -60.75 -91.21 8.46
CA ASP A 142 -59.51 -90.46 8.70
C ASP A 142 -58.86 -89.96 7.39
N VAL A 143 -58.86 -90.78 6.34
CA VAL A 143 -58.38 -90.39 5.00
C VAL A 143 -59.21 -89.23 4.46
N GLU A 144 -60.54 -89.30 4.57
CA GLU A 144 -61.43 -88.24 4.09
C GLU A 144 -61.24 -86.93 4.88
N LYS A 145 -61.09 -87.00 6.21
CA LYS A 145 -60.75 -85.83 7.05
C LYS A 145 -59.41 -85.21 6.66
N LEU A 146 -58.37 -86.02 6.45
CA LEU A 146 -57.06 -85.54 6.02
C LEU A 146 -57.10 -84.93 4.62
N ARG A 147 -57.89 -85.50 3.71
CA ARG A 147 -58.10 -84.94 2.36
C ARG A 147 -58.73 -83.56 2.41
N ASN A 148 -59.77 -83.39 3.22
CA ASN A 148 -60.42 -82.11 3.43
C ASN A 148 -59.46 -81.10 4.08
N ALA A 149 -58.68 -81.51 5.08
CA ALA A 149 -57.67 -80.65 5.71
C ALA A 149 -56.58 -80.18 4.72
N VAL A 150 -56.13 -81.04 3.81
CA VAL A 150 -55.17 -80.67 2.74
C VAL A 150 -55.80 -79.67 1.75
N GLN A 151 -57.08 -79.84 1.41
CA GLN A 151 -57.80 -78.88 0.56
C GLN A 151 -57.97 -77.53 1.23
N GLU A 152 -58.40 -77.49 2.50
CA GLU A 152 -58.52 -76.26 3.28
C GLU A 152 -57.18 -75.53 3.40
N LEU A 153 -56.10 -76.24 3.75
CA LEU A 153 -54.76 -75.67 3.80
C LEU A 153 -54.30 -75.13 2.45
N THR A 154 -54.71 -75.74 1.33
CA THR A 154 -54.36 -75.25 -0.01
C THR A 154 -55.05 -73.92 -0.33
N VAL A 155 -56.33 -73.78 0.05
CA VAL A 155 -57.07 -72.52 -0.10
C VAL A 155 -56.48 -71.43 0.81
N GLU A 156 -56.18 -71.75 2.07
CA GLU A 156 -55.55 -70.79 3.01
C GLU A 156 -54.18 -70.29 2.52
N ILE A 157 -53.37 -71.18 1.93
CA ILE A 157 -52.08 -70.81 1.35
C ILE A 157 -52.29 -69.84 0.19
N GLN A 158 -53.23 -70.12 -0.71
CA GLN A 158 -53.53 -69.27 -1.87
C GLN A 158 -53.97 -67.86 -1.45
N GLU A 159 -54.90 -67.75 -0.50
CA GLU A 159 -55.35 -66.45 0.02
C GLU A 159 -54.23 -65.65 0.69
N ARG A 160 -53.37 -66.33 1.45
CA ARG A 160 -52.22 -65.69 2.10
C ARG A 160 -51.16 -65.26 1.07
N THR A 161 -50.92 -66.04 0.02
CA THR A 161 -50.01 -65.63 -1.07
C THR A 161 -50.52 -64.42 -1.83
N ASP A 162 -51.83 -64.32 -2.09
CA ASP A 162 -52.42 -63.14 -2.74
C ASP A 162 -52.30 -61.89 -1.85
N ASN A 163 -52.41 -62.05 -0.52
CA ASN A 163 -52.19 -60.96 0.43
C ASN A 163 -50.72 -60.50 0.46
N VAL A 164 -49.75 -61.43 0.38
CA VAL A 164 -48.33 -61.11 0.28
C VAL A 164 -48.05 -60.26 -0.98
N GLU A 165 -48.65 -60.62 -2.12
CA GLU A 165 -48.48 -59.86 -3.37
C GLU A 165 -49.12 -58.47 -3.31
N LYS A 166 -50.31 -58.32 -2.69
CA LYS A 166 -50.90 -57.00 -2.43
C LYS A 166 -50.00 -56.13 -1.56
N ARG A 167 -49.43 -56.69 -0.48
CA ARG A 167 -48.49 -55.96 0.39
C ARG A 167 -47.21 -55.57 -0.34
N ARG A 168 -46.72 -56.41 -1.24
CA ARG A 168 -45.59 -56.09 -2.11
C ARG A 168 -45.87 -54.85 -2.97
N GLN A 169 -47.04 -54.77 -3.59
CA GLN A 169 -47.45 -53.60 -4.38
C GLN A 169 -47.58 -52.33 -3.51
N ASP A 170 -48.06 -52.46 -2.28
CA ASP A 170 -48.14 -51.33 -1.34
C ASP A 170 -46.75 -50.82 -0.95
N ILE A 171 -45.77 -51.72 -0.74
CA ILE A 171 -44.37 -51.35 -0.48
C ILE A 171 -43.80 -50.59 -1.68
N GLU A 172 -44.05 -51.04 -2.90
CA GLU A 172 -43.55 -50.36 -4.09
C GLU A 172 -44.14 -48.95 -4.26
N LYS A 173 -45.44 -48.78 -4.00
CA LYS A 173 -46.10 -47.46 -3.98
C LYS A 173 -45.51 -46.55 -2.90
N ALA A 174 -45.26 -47.08 -1.70
CA ALA A 174 -44.62 -46.34 -0.62
C ALA A 174 -43.17 -45.94 -0.95
N ASN A 175 -42.43 -46.78 -1.67
CA ASN A 175 -41.08 -46.47 -2.16
C ASN A 175 -41.10 -45.33 -3.19
N LYS A 176 -42.05 -45.35 -4.14
CA LYS A 176 -42.20 -44.26 -5.12
C LYS A 176 -42.52 -42.92 -4.46
N ARG A 177 -43.45 -42.91 -3.50
CA ARG A 177 -43.80 -41.70 -2.72
C ARG A 177 -42.61 -41.18 -1.90
N HIS A 178 -41.83 -42.07 -1.28
CA HIS A 178 -40.63 -41.67 -0.55
C HIS A 178 -39.61 -40.99 -1.45
N ALA A 179 -39.37 -41.56 -2.64
CA ALA A 179 -38.46 -40.96 -3.63
C ALA A 179 -38.95 -39.58 -4.12
N GLU A 180 -40.26 -39.41 -4.35
CA GLU A 180 -40.86 -38.11 -4.71
C GLU A 180 -40.66 -37.08 -3.59
N PHE A 181 -41.05 -37.39 -2.35
CA PHE A 181 -40.90 -36.46 -1.22
C PHE A 181 -39.43 -36.16 -0.89
N LYS A 182 -38.52 -37.13 -1.09
CA LYS A 182 -37.07 -36.91 -0.95
C LYS A 182 -36.58 -35.87 -1.97
N LYS A 183 -37.00 -35.97 -3.24
CA LYS A 183 -36.69 -34.97 -4.27
C LYS A 183 -37.25 -33.59 -3.92
N THR A 184 -38.50 -33.53 -3.46
CA THR A 184 -39.14 -32.26 -3.06
C THR A 184 -38.39 -31.62 -1.89
N ARG A 185 -38.00 -32.41 -0.88
CA ARG A 185 -37.17 -31.95 0.24
C ARG A 185 -35.82 -31.40 -0.24
N ASP A 186 -35.13 -32.11 -1.12
CA ASP A 186 -33.81 -31.69 -1.60
C ASP A 186 -33.91 -30.39 -2.39
N HIS A 187 -34.93 -30.25 -3.22
CA HIS A 187 -35.20 -29.03 -3.96
C HIS A 187 -35.48 -27.84 -3.01
N THR A 188 -36.42 -27.98 -2.07
CA THR A 188 -36.76 -26.89 -1.14
C THR A 188 -35.61 -26.55 -0.19
N THR A 189 -34.80 -27.54 0.21
CA THR A 189 -33.62 -27.32 1.05
C THR A 189 -32.52 -26.57 0.29
N ASN A 190 -32.33 -26.84 -1.00
CA ASN A 190 -31.37 -26.09 -1.82
C ASN A 190 -31.84 -24.67 -2.07
N SER A 191 -33.10 -24.46 -2.46
CA SER A 191 -33.67 -23.11 -2.61
C SER A 191 -33.58 -22.30 -1.30
N ARG A 192 -33.71 -22.96 -0.15
CA ARG A 192 -33.53 -22.33 1.17
C ARG A 192 -32.10 -21.85 1.37
N LYS A 193 -31.11 -22.65 1.00
CA LYS A 193 -29.69 -22.26 1.10
C LYS A 193 -29.38 -21.07 0.18
N GLU A 194 -29.94 -21.05 -1.02
CA GLU A 194 -29.76 -19.94 -1.96
C GLU A 194 -30.33 -18.63 -1.41
N LEU A 195 -31.59 -18.63 -0.97
CA LEU A 195 -32.22 -17.45 -0.38
C LEU A 195 -31.51 -17.00 0.91
N TRP A 196 -31.01 -17.94 1.72
CA TRP A 196 -30.23 -17.61 2.92
C TRP A 196 -28.88 -16.94 2.58
N ARG A 197 -28.21 -17.38 1.51
CA ARG A 197 -26.99 -16.72 1.00
C ARG A 197 -27.30 -15.31 0.49
N GLU A 198 -28.40 -15.14 -0.25
CA GLU A 198 -28.83 -13.82 -0.72
C GLU A 198 -29.21 -12.87 0.43
N GLU A 199 -29.91 -13.37 1.44
CA GLU A 199 -30.23 -12.62 2.66
C GLU A 199 -28.96 -12.16 3.37
N ALA A 200 -28.00 -13.07 3.60
CA ALA A 200 -26.74 -12.74 4.26
C ALA A 200 -25.91 -11.71 3.47
N ALA A 201 -25.88 -11.81 2.14
CA ALA A 201 -25.20 -10.85 1.27
C ALA A 201 -25.84 -9.46 1.34
N ILE A 202 -27.17 -9.38 1.34
CA ILE A 202 -27.91 -8.12 1.47
C ILE A 202 -27.73 -7.54 2.87
N GLU A 203 -27.74 -8.36 3.92
CA GLU A 203 -27.53 -7.88 5.29
C GLU A 203 -26.11 -7.31 5.47
N GLN A 204 -25.10 -7.94 4.87
CA GLN A 204 -23.74 -7.40 4.84
C GLN A 204 -23.63 -6.11 4.01
N SER A 205 -24.28 -6.04 2.83
CA SER A 205 -24.35 -4.82 2.02
C SER A 205 -25.02 -3.67 2.80
N MET A 206 -26.13 -3.96 3.46
CA MET A 206 -26.88 -3.02 4.29
C MET A 206 -26.02 -2.51 5.46
N GLN A 207 -25.29 -3.39 6.14
CA GLN A 207 -24.39 -3.00 7.22
C GLN A 207 -23.29 -2.05 6.72
N ASN A 208 -22.71 -2.35 5.55
CA ASN A 208 -21.71 -1.47 4.92
C ASN A 208 -22.32 -0.12 4.52
N THR A 209 -23.49 -0.12 3.86
CA THR A 209 -24.19 1.11 3.46
C THR A 209 -24.57 1.95 4.69
N ARG A 210 -25.01 1.34 5.80
CA ARG A 210 -25.27 2.02 7.08
C ARG A 210 -24.01 2.59 7.72
N GLU A 211 -22.88 1.89 7.64
CA GLU A 211 -21.59 2.43 8.11
C GLU A 211 -21.13 3.62 7.27
N GLU A 212 -21.27 3.55 5.95
CA GLU A 212 -21.01 4.68 5.05
C GLU A 212 -21.94 5.87 5.34
N LEU A 213 -23.22 5.61 5.56
CA LEU A 213 -24.20 6.61 5.99
C LEU A 213 -23.75 7.27 7.31
N SER A 214 -23.40 6.48 8.33
CA SER A 214 -22.92 7.02 9.61
C SER A 214 -21.64 7.84 9.45
N LYS A 215 -20.72 7.42 8.57
CA LYS A 215 -19.48 8.16 8.26
C LYS A 215 -19.79 9.50 7.56
N THR A 216 -20.66 9.50 6.56
CA THR A 216 -21.06 10.72 5.83
C THR A 216 -21.82 11.70 6.72
N GLU A 217 -22.72 11.21 7.58
CA GLU A 217 -23.38 12.02 8.61
C GLU A 217 -22.38 12.62 9.61
N ARG A 218 -21.39 11.85 10.07
CA ARG A 218 -20.32 12.38 10.94
C ARG A 218 -19.47 13.43 10.23
N ASN A 219 -19.19 13.23 8.94
CA ASN A 219 -18.47 14.21 8.13
C ASN A 219 -19.29 15.50 8.02
N LEU A 220 -20.60 15.43 7.75
CA LEU A 220 -21.48 16.61 7.73
C LEU A 220 -21.46 17.32 9.10
N ARG A 221 -21.59 16.59 10.20
CA ARG A 221 -21.51 17.14 11.57
C ARG A 221 -20.18 17.86 11.83
N SER A 222 -19.07 17.32 11.33
CA SER A 222 -17.74 17.93 11.51
C SER A 222 -17.57 19.28 10.79
N THR A 223 -18.40 19.57 9.78
CA THR A 223 -18.37 20.86 9.06
C THR A 223 -19.09 21.99 9.80
N VAL A 224 -19.82 21.67 10.88
CA VAL A 224 -20.65 22.59 11.66
C VAL A 224 -20.00 22.82 13.03
N SER A 225 -20.27 23.96 13.67
CA SER A 225 -19.80 24.19 15.04
C SER A 225 -20.41 23.13 15.99
N LYS A 226 -19.60 22.69 16.98
CA LYS A 226 -20.04 21.68 17.96
C LYS A 226 -21.34 22.09 18.68
N HIS A 227 -21.54 23.38 18.91
CA HIS A 227 -22.75 23.91 19.57
C HIS A 227 -24.01 23.72 18.71
N VAL A 228 -23.95 23.98 17.40
CA VAL A 228 -25.11 23.82 16.51
C VAL A 228 -25.40 22.34 16.26
N SER A 229 -24.38 21.51 16.08
CA SER A 229 -24.56 20.05 15.91
C SER A 229 -25.22 19.42 17.14
N ASN A 230 -24.72 19.72 18.35
CA ASN A 230 -25.30 19.21 19.59
C ASN A 230 -26.73 19.73 19.80
N GLY A 231 -27.02 20.95 19.35
CA GLY A 231 -28.37 21.52 19.37
C GLY A 231 -29.36 20.72 18.51
N ILE A 232 -29.00 20.39 17.27
CA ILE A 232 -29.83 19.58 16.36
C ILE A 232 -30.08 18.18 16.95
N ASP A 233 -29.05 17.52 17.48
CA ASP A 233 -29.18 16.21 18.13
C ASP A 233 -30.12 16.26 19.35
N THR A 234 -30.00 17.32 20.14
CA THR A 234 -30.86 17.55 21.31
C THR A 234 -32.32 17.73 20.90
N VAL A 235 -32.58 18.49 19.83
CA VAL A 235 -33.95 18.67 19.30
C VAL A 235 -34.50 17.35 18.75
N LYS A 236 -33.72 16.62 17.94
CA LYS A 236 -34.13 15.29 17.43
C LYS A 236 -34.48 14.34 18.58
N ARG A 237 -33.68 14.33 19.66
CA ARG A 237 -33.94 13.53 20.86
C ARG A 237 -35.20 13.95 21.62
N ILE A 238 -35.42 15.24 21.83
CA ILE A 238 -36.62 15.76 22.52
C ILE A 238 -37.89 15.42 21.74
N VAL A 239 -37.85 15.54 20.41
CA VAL A 239 -38.98 15.20 19.53
C VAL A 239 -39.30 13.70 19.64
N GLN A 240 -38.30 12.83 19.64
CA GLN A 240 -38.50 11.38 19.81
C GLN A 240 -39.00 10.99 21.21
N GLU A 241 -38.45 11.58 22.28
CA GLU A 241 -38.84 11.25 23.66
C GLU A 241 -40.24 11.73 24.04
N ARG A 242 -40.73 12.82 23.43
CA ARG A 242 -42.01 13.45 23.79
C ARG A 242 -43.09 13.43 22.72
N GLY A 243 -42.79 12.95 21.50
CA GLY A 243 -43.74 12.90 20.40
C GLY A 243 -44.32 14.28 20.07
N ILE A 244 -43.45 15.29 19.91
CA ILE A 244 -43.90 16.65 19.57
C ILE A 244 -44.07 16.74 18.05
N ASP A 245 -45.31 16.88 17.59
CA ASP A 245 -45.63 17.08 16.18
C ASP A 245 -45.34 18.52 15.71
N GLY A 246 -45.03 18.68 14.43
CA GLY A 246 -44.82 19.98 13.78
C GLY A 246 -43.38 20.48 13.71
N VAL A 247 -42.40 19.57 13.77
CA VAL A 247 -40.97 19.84 13.53
C VAL A 247 -40.52 19.13 12.24
N HIS A 248 -40.14 19.91 11.22
CA HIS A 248 -39.77 19.40 9.88
C HIS A 248 -38.26 19.21 9.68
N GLY A 249 -37.46 19.43 10.72
CA GLY A 249 -35.99 19.29 10.65
C GLY A 249 -35.27 20.53 10.10
N PRO A 250 -33.94 20.45 9.93
CA PRO A 250 -33.12 21.55 9.42
C PRO A 250 -33.43 21.86 7.95
N LEU A 251 -33.21 23.12 7.55
CA LEU A 251 -33.47 23.58 6.17
C LEU A 251 -32.73 22.74 5.11
N ILE A 252 -31.50 22.30 5.40
CA ILE A 252 -30.68 21.48 4.47
C ILE A 252 -31.33 20.15 4.09
N GLU A 253 -32.20 19.59 4.94
CA GLU A 253 -32.94 18.34 4.69
C GLU A 253 -34.22 18.59 3.85
N ASN A 254 -34.59 19.85 3.55
CA ASN A 254 -35.90 20.22 3.00
C ASN A 254 -35.84 20.91 1.61
N PHE A 255 -34.67 20.96 0.94
CA PHE A 255 -34.57 21.43 -0.44
C PHE A 255 -33.41 20.80 -1.22
N GLN A 256 -33.56 20.71 -2.54
CA GLN A 256 -32.54 20.20 -3.46
C GLN A 256 -32.06 21.27 -4.44
N CYS A 257 -30.83 21.14 -4.92
CA CYS A 257 -30.22 22.02 -5.91
C CYS A 257 -29.29 21.25 -6.86
N ASP A 258 -28.99 21.81 -8.03
CA ASP A 258 -27.99 21.25 -8.94
C ASP A 258 -26.56 21.51 -8.44
N LYS A 259 -25.66 20.56 -8.72
CA LYS A 259 -24.25 20.58 -8.27
C LYS A 259 -23.50 21.86 -8.64
N GLN A 260 -23.87 22.50 -9.75
CA GLN A 260 -23.23 23.74 -10.23
C GLN A 260 -23.46 24.94 -9.30
N PHE A 261 -24.50 24.91 -8.48
CA PHE A 261 -24.87 26.02 -7.59
C PHE A 261 -24.56 25.75 -6.12
N PHE A 262 -23.96 24.60 -5.76
CA PHE A 262 -23.71 24.25 -4.36
C PHE A 262 -22.91 25.32 -3.62
N THR A 263 -21.80 25.80 -4.19
CA THR A 263 -20.98 26.86 -3.58
C THR A 263 -21.79 28.14 -3.38
N ALA A 264 -22.53 28.58 -4.40
CA ALA A 264 -23.32 29.80 -4.34
C ALA A 264 -24.45 29.71 -3.29
N VAL A 265 -25.14 28.57 -3.21
CA VAL A 265 -26.21 28.35 -2.24
C VAL A 265 -25.66 28.22 -0.82
N GLU A 266 -24.54 27.53 -0.63
CA GLU A 266 -23.89 27.38 0.68
C GLU A 266 -23.38 28.70 1.25
N VAL A 267 -22.75 29.53 0.41
CA VAL A 267 -22.26 30.85 0.83
C VAL A 267 -23.43 31.79 1.14
N THR A 268 -24.50 31.74 0.33
CA THR A 268 -25.69 32.57 0.54
C THR A 268 -26.43 32.23 1.84
N ALA A 269 -26.61 30.94 2.13
CA ALA A 269 -27.33 30.52 3.33
C ALA A 269 -26.44 30.47 4.59
N GLY A 270 -25.16 30.11 4.46
CA GLY A 270 -24.22 29.99 5.57
C GLY A 270 -24.75 29.07 6.67
N ASN A 271 -24.92 29.60 7.89
CA ASN A 271 -25.47 28.84 9.02
C ASN A 271 -27.01 28.69 8.97
N LYS A 272 -27.71 29.42 8.10
CA LYS A 272 -29.17 29.34 7.95
C LYS A 272 -29.62 27.98 7.41
N LEU A 273 -28.73 27.23 6.75
CA LEU A 273 -28.97 25.84 6.32
C LEU A 273 -29.35 24.91 7.49
N PHE A 274 -28.91 25.24 8.70
CA PHE A 274 -29.14 24.43 9.89
C PHE A 274 -30.27 24.95 10.77
N HIS A 275 -31.02 25.96 10.31
CA HIS A 275 -32.20 26.43 11.03
C HIS A 275 -33.32 25.41 10.90
N ILE A 276 -34.00 25.13 12.02
CA ILE A 276 -35.00 24.07 12.11
C ILE A 276 -36.37 24.65 11.74
N LEU A 277 -37.02 24.06 10.75
CA LEU A 277 -38.37 24.41 10.31
C LEU A 277 -39.40 23.84 11.27
N VAL A 278 -40.36 24.68 11.68
CA VAL A 278 -41.43 24.30 12.60
C VAL A 278 -42.74 24.96 12.20
N ASP A 279 -43.88 24.32 12.47
CA ASP A 279 -45.19 24.85 12.06
C ASP A 279 -45.58 26.13 12.80
N SER A 280 -45.39 26.14 14.12
CA SER A 280 -45.81 27.21 15.02
C SER A 280 -44.71 27.61 16.00
N ASP A 281 -44.66 28.89 16.34
CA ASP A 281 -43.83 29.42 17.42
C ASP A 281 -44.08 28.77 18.78
N LYS A 282 -45.30 28.25 19.03
CA LYS A 282 -45.62 27.46 20.24
C LYS A 282 -44.75 26.20 20.35
N THR A 283 -44.57 25.47 19.25
CA THR A 283 -43.75 24.25 19.22
C THR A 283 -42.27 24.58 19.46
N ALA A 284 -41.76 25.66 18.85
CA ALA A 284 -40.41 26.16 19.08
C ALA A 284 -40.18 26.55 20.55
N ALA A 285 -41.13 27.29 21.14
CA ALA A 285 -41.05 27.74 22.54
C ALA A 285 -41.09 26.56 23.52
N GLN A 286 -41.89 25.53 23.22
CA GLN A 286 -41.95 24.30 24.01
C GLN A 286 -40.61 23.56 24.01
N ILE A 287 -39.99 23.40 22.84
CA ILE A 287 -38.69 22.74 22.71
C ILE A 287 -37.59 23.54 23.41
N LEU A 288 -37.56 24.86 23.25
CA LEU A 288 -36.62 25.74 23.94
C LEU A 288 -36.80 25.72 25.47
N SER A 289 -38.04 25.68 25.95
CA SER A 289 -38.34 25.57 27.39
C SER A 289 -37.78 24.27 27.97
N ILE A 290 -37.94 23.15 27.27
CA ILE A 290 -37.40 21.85 27.68
C ILE A 290 -35.88 21.87 27.65
N MET A 291 -35.28 22.39 26.57
CA MET A 291 -33.84 22.48 26.41
C MET A 291 -33.18 23.31 27.54
N ASN A 292 -33.79 24.45 27.89
CA ASN A 292 -33.33 25.31 28.97
C ASN A 292 -33.58 24.71 30.35
N LYS A 293 -34.73 24.06 30.58
CA LYS A 293 -35.08 23.42 31.85
C LYS A 293 -34.11 22.29 32.22
N HIS A 294 -33.67 21.53 31.22
CA HIS A 294 -32.73 20.43 31.38
C HIS A 294 -31.25 20.83 31.15
N LYS A 295 -30.97 22.12 30.90
CA LYS A 295 -29.63 22.67 30.62
C LYS A 295 -28.87 21.86 29.57
N LEU A 296 -29.55 21.49 28.49
CA LEU A 296 -28.97 20.64 27.45
C LEU A 296 -27.99 21.46 26.58
N PRO A 297 -26.87 20.86 26.14
CA PRO A 297 -25.85 21.56 25.39
C PRO A 297 -26.28 21.78 23.93
N GLY A 298 -26.28 23.04 23.48
CA GLY A 298 -26.42 23.36 22.07
C GLY A 298 -27.04 24.72 21.79
N GLU A 299 -26.87 25.19 20.56
CA GLU A 299 -27.54 26.39 20.04
C GLU A 299 -28.42 26.00 18.85
N VAL A 300 -29.68 26.40 18.88
CA VAL A 300 -30.64 26.11 17.82
C VAL A 300 -31.40 27.36 17.43
N THR A 301 -31.65 27.50 16.14
CA THR A 301 -32.46 28.59 15.59
C THR A 301 -33.66 27.97 14.88
N PHE A 302 -34.87 28.40 15.27
CA PHE A 302 -36.11 27.90 14.69
C PHE A 302 -36.69 28.90 13.68
N MET A 303 -37.31 28.38 12.62
CA MET A 303 -38.06 29.12 11.61
C MET A 303 -39.54 28.72 11.65
N PRO A 304 -40.39 29.44 12.42
CA PRO A 304 -41.81 29.13 12.54
C PRO A 304 -42.60 29.60 11.32
N LEU A 305 -43.14 28.66 10.55
CA LEU A 305 -43.85 28.90 9.29
C LEU A 305 -45.01 29.90 9.44
N ASN A 306 -45.78 29.82 10.53
CA ASN A 306 -46.88 30.74 10.82
C ASN A 306 -46.44 32.23 10.93
N ARG A 307 -45.20 32.51 11.34
CA ARG A 307 -44.72 33.88 11.57
C ARG A 307 -43.85 34.43 10.44
N LEU A 308 -43.50 33.61 9.46
CA LEU A 308 -42.62 34.02 8.36
C LEU A 308 -43.37 34.90 7.37
N LEU A 309 -43.13 36.20 7.44
CA LEU A 309 -43.61 37.17 6.46
C LEU A 309 -42.64 37.19 5.26
N SER A 310 -43.05 36.57 4.15
CA SER A 310 -42.35 36.68 2.88
C SER A 310 -43.04 37.73 1.99
N LYS A 311 -42.25 38.61 1.37
CA LYS A 311 -42.73 39.52 0.32
C LYS A 311 -42.34 38.94 -1.03
N GLU A 312 -43.27 38.84 -1.96
CA GLU A 312 -42.96 38.54 -3.36
C GLU A 312 -42.13 39.68 -3.95
N GLN A 313 -40.89 39.36 -4.29
CA GLN A 313 -39.95 40.30 -4.88
C GLN A 313 -40.01 40.15 -6.40
N GLN A 314 -40.12 41.27 -7.12
CA GLN A 314 -39.98 41.26 -8.57
C GLN A 314 -38.49 41.08 -8.91
N TYR A 315 -38.20 40.09 -9.75
CA TYR A 315 -36.83 39.81 -10.18
C TYR A 315 -36.56 40.42 -11.56
N PRO A 316 -35.36 40.96 -11.81
CA PRO A 316 -34.99 41.47 -13.13
C PRO A 316 -34.92 40.31 -14.15
N SER A 317 -35.62 40.45 -15.27
CA SER A 317 -35.57 39.47 -16.38
C SER A 317 -34.42 39.83 -17.33
N THR A 318 -33.19 39.60 -16.88
CA THR A 318 -31.97 39.83 -17.68
C THR A 318 -31.20 38.53 -17.85
N PRO A 319 -30.54 38.31 -19.00
CA PRO A 319 -29.80 37.07 -19.25
C PRO A 319 -28.57 36.89 -18.34
N ASP A 320 -28.06 37.98 -17.77
CA ASP A 320 -26.81 37.99 -16.98
C ASP A 320 -27.01 37.76 -15.48
N ALA A 321 -28.26 37.70 -15.01
CA ALA A 321 -28.62 37.46 -13.61
C ALA A 321 -29.82 36.53 -13.47
N LEU A 322 -29.68 35.46 -12.67
CA LEU A 322 -30.72 34.45 -12.44
C LEU A 322 -31.17 34.48 -10.97
N PRO A 323 -32.49 34.45 -10.68
CA PRO A 323 -32.98 34.29 -9.31
C PRO A 323 -32.59 32.94 -8.72
N MET A 324 -31.92 32.95 -7.57
CA MET A 324 -31.44 31.72 -6.93
C MET A 324 -32.61 30.78 -6.57
N ILE A 325 -33.73 31.33 -6.11
CA ILE A 325 -34.92 30.56 -5.69
C ILE A 325 -35.52 29.70 -6.81
N ASN A 326 -35.40 30.10 -8.08
CA ASN A 326 -35.95 29.36 -9.21
C ASN A 326 -35.14 28.10 -9.56
N LYS A 327 -33.94 27.94 -9.00
CA LYS A 327 -33.06 26.78 -9.21
C LYS A 327 -33.03 25.82 -8.01
N LEU A 328 -33.89 26.08 -7.01
CA LEU A 328 -34.07 25.23 -5.85
C LEU A 328 -35.38 24.45 -5.99
N ARG A 329 -35.35 23.14 -5.68
CA ARG A 329 -36.54 22.29 -5.60
C ARG A 329 -36.91 22.10 -4.14
N PHE A 330 -38.12 22.51 -3.76
CA PHE A 330 -38.61 22.43 -2.39
C PHE A 330 -40.14 22.35 -2.37
N GLU A 331 -40.70 21.91 -1.25
CA GLU A 331 -42.15 21.82 -1.04
C GLU A 331 -42.78 23.20 -0.82
N GLU A 332 -43.97 23.42 -1.38
CA GLU A 332 -44.62 24.74 -1.38
C GLU A 332 -44.94 25.26 0.03
N ALA A 333 -45.17 24.36 0.99
CA ALA A 333 -45.33 24.70 2.41
C ALA A 333 -44.13 25.45 3.00
N PHE A 334 -42.91 25.18 2.50
CA PHE A 334 -41.66 25.81 2.96
C PHE A 334 -41.26 27.05 2.15
N ARG A 335 -42.07 27.45 1.16
CA ARG A 335 -41.83 28.65 0.34
C ARG A 335 -41.53 29.91 1.17
N PRO A 336 -42.24 30.22 2.28
CA PRO A 336 -41.95 31.41 3.09
C PRO A 336 -40.54 31.39 3.71
N ALA A 337 -40.05 30.22 4.10
CA ALA A 337 -38.71 30.04 4.64
C ALA A 337 -37.63 30.17 3.55
N MET A 338 -37.85 29.54 2.39
CA MET A 338 -36.94 29.64 1.25
C MET A 338 -36.82 31.06 0.72
N GLN A 339 -37.94 31.80 0.70
CA GLN A 339 -37.98 33.18 0.25
C GLN A 339 -37.30 34.14 1.23
N LEU A 340 -37.30 33.83 2.53
CA LEU A 340 -36.53 34.58 3.53
C LEU A 340 -35.01 34.38 3.35
N VAL A 341 -34.57 33.16 3.03
CA VAL A 341 -33.14 32.82 2.94
C VAL A 341 -32.56 33.17 1.57
N PHE A 342 -33.24 32.81 0.48
CA PHE A 342 -32.73 32.88 -0.89
C PHE A 342 -33.47 33.90 -1.76
N GLY A 343 -34.62 34.42 -1.34
CA GLY A 343 -35.45 35.31 -2.17
C GLY A 343 -34.86 36.71 -2.41
N LYS A 344 -33.75 37.07 -1.77
CA LYS A 344 -33.05 38.36 -1.97
C LYS A 344 -31.72 38.22 -2.71
N THR A 345 -31.44 37.03 -3.26
CA THR A 345 -30.15 36.71 -3.87
C THR A 345 -30.29 36.42 -5.36
N LEU A 346 -29.48 37.11 -6.17
CA LEU A 346 -29.34 36.89 -7.61
C LEU A 346 -27.99 36.24 -7.92
N VAL A 347 -27.98 35.20 -8.75
CA VAL A 347 -26.77 34.57 -9.28
C VAL A 347 -26.34 35.31 -10.55
N CYS A 348 -25.18 35.95 -10.51
CA CYS A 348 -24.61 36.73 -11.60
C CYS A 348 -23.42 36.00 -12.23
N ARG A 349 -23.14 36.30 -13.50
CA ARG A 349 -22.03 35.67 -14.22
C ARG A 349 -20.66 36.01 -13.63
N ASN A 350 -20.40 37.30 -13.37
CA ASN A 350 -19.10 37.83 -12.95
C ASN A 350 -19.28 38.83 -11.78
N LEU A 351 -18.20 39.11 -11.04
CA LEU A 351 -18.19 40.05 -9.92
C LEU A 351 -18.56 41.49 -10.32
N GLU A 352 -18.13 41.94 -11.51
CA GLU A 352 -18.45 43.28 -12.02
C GLU A 352 -19.96 43.44 -12.23
N VAL A 353 -20.57 42.42 -12.85
CA VAL A 353 -22.02 42.32 -13.07
C VAL A 353 -22.75 42.28 -11.72
N ALA A 354 -22.26 41.48 -10.77
CA ALA A 354 -22.81 41.42 -9.42
C ALA A 354 -22.76 42.78 -8.70
N SER A 355 -21.68 43.56 -8.87
CA SER A 355 -21.55 44.90 -8.29
C SER A 355 -22.52 45.91 -8.91
N GLN A 356 -22.73 45.82 -10.22
CA GLN A 356 -23.67 46.68 -10.94
C GLN A 356 -25.12 46.39 -10.54
N PHE A 357 -25.53 45.11 -10.58
CA PHE A 357 -26.89 44.69 -10.24
C PHE A 357 -27.23 44.88 -8.76
N SER A 358 -26.26 44.71 -7.86
CA SER A 358 -26.48 44.96 -6.43
C SER A 358 -26.81 46.42 -6.13
N LYS A 359 -26.22 47.36 -6.88
CA LYS A 359 -26.50 48.81 -6.76
C LYS A 359 -27.80 49.23 -7.42
N SER A 360 -28.14 48.67 -8.57
CA SER A 360 -29.34 49.07 -9.32
C SER A 360 -30.63 48.48 -8.75
N GLU A 361 -30.62 47.21 -8.35
CA GLU A 361 -31.83 46.45 -7.96
C GLU A 361 -31.97 46.28 -6.44
N ASN A 362 -31.01 46.73 -5.63
CA ASN A 362 -31.01 46.58 -4.16
C ASN A 362 -31.15 45.12 -3.69
N MET A 363 -30.50 44.21 -4.42
CA MET A 363 -30.47 42.77 -4.17
C MET A 363 -29.05 42.31 -3.83
N ASP A 364 -28.94 41.24 -3.05
CA ASP A 364 -27.65 40.58 -2.84
C ASP A 364 -27.30 39.80 -4.12
N CYS A 365 -26.07 39.92 -4.60
CA CYS A 365 -25.63 39.27 -5.84
C CYS A 365 -24.47 38.32 -5.53
N ILE A 366 -24.44 37.16 -6.17
CA ILE A 366 -23.39 36.14 -5.95
C ILE A 366 -22.94 35.53 -7.27
N THR A 367 -21.65 35.24 -7.42
CA THR A 367 -21.11 34.49 -8.56
C THR A 367 -21.16 32.98 -8.32
N LEU A 368 -21.01 32.19 -9.38
CA LEU A 368 -20.90 30.72 -9.24
C LEU A 368 -19.69 30.30 -8.40
N GLU A 369 -18.65 31.13 -8.37
CA GLU A 369 -17.40 30.90 -7.62
C GLU A 369 -17.54 31.22 -6.12
N GLY A 370 -18.65 31.85 -5.71
CA GLY A 370 -18.94 32.16 -4.31
C GLY A 370 -18.61 33.59 -3.88
N ASP A 371 -18.26 34.49 -4.81
CA ASP A 371 -18.06 35.90 -4.48
C ASP A 371 -19.41 36.59 -4.31
N GLN A 372 -19.65 37.11 -3.11
CA GLN A 372 -20.89 37.76 -2.71
C GLN A 372 -20.72 39.28 -2.63
N VAL A 373 -21.64 39.99 -3.28
CA VAL A 373 -21.85 41.43 -3.14
C VAL A 373 -23.17 41.66 -2.44
N SER A 374 -23.12 42.16 -1.20
CA SER A 374 -24.34 42.54 -0.50
C SER A 374 -24.86 43.88 -1.02
N ARG A 375 -26.19 44.04 -1.03
CA ARG A 375 -26.90 45.32 -1.27
C ARG A 375 -26.47 46.46 -0.35
N ARG A 376 -25.86 46.13 0.80
CA ARG A 376 -25.27 47.09 1.75
C ARG A 376 -23.83 47.47 1.42
N GLY A 377 -23.27 46.98 0.32
CA GLY A 377 -21.91 47.27 -0.15
C GLY A 377 -20.81 46.39 0.44
N ALA A 378 -21.15 45.38 1.25
CA ALA A 378 -20.17 44.42 1.74
C ALA A 378 -19.78 43.43 0.63
N LEU A 379 -18.47 43.24 0.44
CA LEU A 379 -17.91 42.25 -0.48
C LEU A 379 -17.34 41.11 0.36
N THR A 380 -17.76 39.87 0.09
CA THR A 380 -17.28 38.67 0.78
C THR A 380 -16.91 37.64 -0.26
N GLY A 381 -15.66 37.21 -0.26
CA GLY A 381 -15.13 36.22 -1.20
C GLY A 381 -13.93 35.50 -0.60
N GLY A 382 -13.61 34.33 -1.14
CA GLY A 382 -12.55 33.47 -0.65
C GLY A 382 -12.42 32.19 -1.46
N TYR A 383 -11.41 31.37 -1.13
CA TYR A 383 -11.24 30.07 -1.77
C TYR A 383 -12.14 29.03 -1.11
N TYR A 384 -13.14 28.55 -1.86
CA TYR A 384 -14.05 27.49 -1.44
C TYR A 384 -13.62 26.16 -2.07
N GLY A 385 -13.21 25.21 -1.24
CA GLY A 385 -12.83 23.87 -1.73
C GLY A 385 -14.04 22.94 -1.84
N ASN A 386 -14.25 22.33 -3.03
CA ASN A 386 -15.37 21.41 -3.27
C ASN A 386 -15.45 20.23 -2.28
N ARG A 387 -14.30 19.74 -1.74
CA ARG A 387 -14.26 18.59 -0.82
C ARG A 387 -14.98 18.79 0.53
N ARG A 388 -15.45 20.00 0.84
CA ARG A 388 -16.20 20.31 2.07
C ARG A 388 -17.62 20.81 1.80
N SER A 389 -18.14 20.63 0.59
CA SER A 389 -19.53 21.02 0.28
C SER A 389 -20.51 20.27 1.18
N ARG A 390 -21.29 21.03 1.94
CA ARG A 390 -22.31 20.54 2.88
C ARG A 390 -23.50 19.95 2.14
N LEU A 391 -23.89 20.55 1.02
CA LEU A 391 -24.99 20.07 0.19
C LEU A 391 -24.64 18.78 -0.55
N GLU A 392 -23.39 18.62 -1.00
CA GLU A 392 -22.94 17.36 -1.61
C GLU A 392 -22.95 16.19 -0.61
N LEU A 393 -22.56 16.45 0.64
CA LEU A 393 -22.67 15.46 1.72
C LEU A 393 -24.13 15.11 2.02
N GLN A 394 -25.04 16.10 2.04
CA GLN A 394 -26.48 15.86 2.24
C GLN A 394 -27.13 15.07 1.09
N ASP A 395 -26.78 15.38 -0.17
CA ASP A 395 -27.26 14.63 -1.34
C ASP A 395 -26.77 13.17 -1.29
N SER A 396 -25.53 12.96 -0.82
CA SER A 396 -24.99 11.62 -0.60
C SER A 396 -25.73 10.88 0.51
N ILE A 397 -26.09 11.57 1.60
CA ILE A 397 -26.90 11.01 2.70
C ILE A 397 -28.26 10.55 2.19
N TRP A 398 -28.97 11.34 1.38
CA TRP A 398 -30.25 10.90 0.80
C TRP A 398 -30.12 9.65 -0.06
N LYS A 399 -29.12 9.60 -0.95
CA LYS A 399 -28.90 8.41 -1.79
C LYS A 399 -28.56 7.18 -0.98
N LEU A 400 -27.78 7.34 0.09
CA LEU A 400 -27.44 6.25 1.00
C LEU A 400 -28.67 5.81 1.81
N GLN A 401 -29.52 6.74 2.27
CA GLN A 401 -30.77 6.43 2.96
C GLN A 401 -31.75 5.68 2.05
N GLU A 402 -31.97 6.16 0.82
CA GLU A 402 -32.82 5.49 -0.19
C GLU A 402 -32.30 4.08 -0.49
N LYS A 403 -30.98 3.92 -0.60
CA LYS A 403 -30.36 2.62 -0.79
C LYS A 403 -30.57 1.69 0.42
N VAL A 404 -30.42 2.20 1.65
CA VAL A 404 -30.69 1.42 2.87
C VAL A 404 -32.15 0.98 2.93
N GLU A 405 -33.11 1.86 2.62
CA GLU A 405 -34.54 1.54 2.61
C GLU A 405 -34.88 0.50 1.51
N GLY A 406 -34.26 0.61 0.34
CA GLY A 406 -34.35 -0.40 -0.72
C GLY A 406 -33.75 -1.76 -0.32
N GLU A 407 -32.62 -1.77 0.38
CA GLU A 407 -32.00 -3.00 0.90
C GLU A 407 -32.82 -3.60 2.05
N GLU A 408 -33.44 -2.78 2.92
CA GLU A 408 -34.34 -3.22 3.99
C GLU A 408 -35.61 -3.87 3.46
N THR A 409 -36.30 -3.22 2.51
CA THR A 409 -37.50 -3.79 1.88
C THR A 409 -37.21 -5.11 1.17
N ARG A 410 -36.06 -5.21 0.48
CA ARG A 410 -35.63 -6.46 -0.16
C ARG A 410 -35.29 -7.56 0.86
N ARG A 411 -34.61 -7.22 1.96
CA ARG A 411 -34.34 -8.15 3.06
C ARG A 411 -35.64 -8.69 3.65
N ASP A 412 -36.62 -7.83 3.86
CA ASP A 412 -37.90 -8.23 4.46
C ASP A 412 -38.71 -9.15 3.54
N GLN A 413 -38.66 -8.92 2.22
CA GLN A 413 -39.21 -9.85 1.22
C GLN A 413 -38.53 -11.22 1.28
N LEU A 414 -37.18 -11.24 1.29
CA LEU A 414 -36.39 -12.47 1.40
C LEU A 414 -36.67 -13.24 2.70
N LYS A 415 -36.80 -12.53 3.83
CA LYS A 415 -37.19 -13.15 5.11
C LYS A 415 -38.58 -13.79 5.04
N ALA A 416 -39.55 -13.10 4.44
CA ALA A 416 -40.89 -13.66 4.27
C ALA A 416 -40.89 -14.90 3.35
N ASP A 417 -40.06 -14.92 2.32
CA ASP A 417 -39.92 -16.09 1.43
C ASP A 417 -39.16 -17.23 2.09
N LEU A 418 -38.13 -16.95 2.90
CA LEU A 418 -37.45 -17.93 3.75
C LEU A 418 -38.40 -18.56 4.77
N GLU A 419 -39.27 -17.79 5.42
CA GLU A 419 -40.28 -18.31 6.35
C GLU A 419 -41.27 -19.25 5.67
N LYS A 420 -41.74 -18.91 4.45
CA LYS A 420 -42.59 -19.81 3.65
C LYS A 420 -41.85 -21.10 3.33
N LEU A 421 -40.59 -20.99 2.87
CA LEU A 421 -39.82 -22.14 2.47
C LEU A 421 -39.42 -23.03 3.66
N ASP A 422 -39.19 -22.45 4.83
CA ASP A 422 -39.00 -23.20 6.09
C ASP A 422 -40.26 -23.97 6.49
N SER A 423 -41.45 -23.39 6.25
CA SER A 423 -42.72 -24.10 6.39
C SER A 423 -42.80 -25.29 5.42
N ASP A 424 -42.49 -25.08 4.14
CA ASP A 424 -42.51 -26.11 3.11
C ASP A 424 -41.51 -27.25 3.40
N VAL A 425 -40.31 -26.92 3.87
CA VAL A 425 -39.31 -27.91 4.31
C VAL A 425 -39.83 -28.72 5.49
N THR A 426 -40.50 -28.08 6.44
CA THR A 426 -41.08 -28.77 7.61
C THR A 426 -42.21 -29.71 7.19
N VAL A 427 -43.06 -29.29 6.24
CA VAL A 427 -44.12 -30.13 5.66
C VAL A 427 -43.51 -31.33 4.93
N ALA A 428 -42.53 -31.10 4.05
CA ALA A 428 -41.87 -32.17 3.30
C ALA A 428 -41.16 -33.19 4.21
N LEU A 429 -40.48 -32.72 5.28
CA LEU A 429 -39.87 -33.60 6.29
C LEU A 429 -40.93 -34.41 7.05
N GLY A 430 -42.05 -33.79 7.43
CA GLY A 430 -43.15 -34.48 8.09
C GLY A 430 -43.80 -35.55 7.21
N GLU A 431 -43.97 -35.28 5.91
CA GLU A 431 -44.48 -36.26 4.94
C GLU A 431 -43.49 -37.39 4.69
N LEU A 432 -42.19 -37.09 4.58
CA LEU A 432 -41.14 -38.09 4.45
C LEU A 432 -41.15 -39.06 5.64
N GLN A 433 -41.22 -38.54 6.88
CA GLN A 433 -41.25 -39.35 8.09
C GLN A 433 -42.52 -40.22 8.18
N LYS A 434 -43.67 -39.72 7.72
CA LYS A 434 -44.91 -40.52 7.62
C LYS A 434 -44.75 -41.65 6.62
N VAL A 435 -44.12 -41.42 5.47
CA VAL A 435 -43.90 -42.48 4.47
C VAL A 435 -42.85 -43.49 4.95
N GLU A 436 -41.79 -43.07 5.63
CA GLU A 436 -40.80 -43.98 6.22
C GLU A 436 -41.41 -44.89 7.28
N THR A 437 -42.22 -44.35 8.18
CA THR A 437 -42.93 -45.17 9.17
C THR A 437 -43.92 -46.14 8.52
N GLN A 438 -44.60 -45.72 7.46
CA GLN A 438 -45.44 -46.61 6.64
C GLN A 438 -44.64 -47.72 5.96
N GLN A 439 -43.46 -47.43 5.40
CA GLN A 439 -42.60 -48.45 4.79
C GLN A 439 -42.15 -49.50 5.81
N VAL A 440 -41.76 -49.08 7.02
CA VAL A 440 -41.36 -50.01 8.09
C VAL A 440 -42.52 -50.91 8.49
N GLN A 441 -43.71 -50.35 8.70
CA GLN A 441 -44.92 -51.13 9.04
C GLN A 441 -45.32 -52.11 7.91
N LEU A 442 -45.27 -51.66 6.65
CA LEU A 442 -45.55 -52.51 5.50
C LEU A 442 -44.53 -53.63 5.35
N ARG A 443 -43.25 -53.36 5.62
CA ARG A 443 -42.18 -54.39 5.57
C ARG A 443 -42.32 -55.43 6.69
N GLU A 444 -42.63 -55.00 7.91
CA GLU A 444 -42.88 -55.93 9.02
C GLU A 444 -44.10 -56.83 8.76
N THR A 445 -45.18 -56.26 8.23
CA THR A 445 -46.39 -57.04 7.90
C THR A 445 -46.14 -58.00 6.74
N TYR A 446 -45.35 -57.61 5.74
CA TYR A 446 -44.93 -58.48 4.65
C TYR A 446 -44.09 -59.67 5.14
N GLU A 447 -43.09 -59.44 6.01
CA GLU A 447 -42.28 -60.52 6.58
C GLU A 447 -43.11 -61.49 7.43
N LYS A 448 -44.02 -60.98 8.26
CA LYS A 448 -44.94 -61.83 9.04
C LYS A 448 -45.80 -62.72 8.14
N GLN A 449 -46.38 -62.16 7.09
CA GLN A 449 -47.21 -62.92 6.15
C GLN A 449 -46.39 -63.96 5.36
N LYS A 450 -45.14 -63.64 5.00
CA LYS A 450 -44.22 -64.58 4.32
C LYS A 450 -43.85 -65.77 5.22
N ILE A 451 -43.59 -65.52 6.51
CA ILE A 451 -43.33 -66.59 7.50
C ILE A 451 -44.57 -67.48 7.66
N ASP A 452 -45.74 -66.87 7.75
CA ASP A 452 -47.02 -67.58 7.86
C ASP A 452 -47.30 -68.49 6.66
N VAL A 453 -47.06 -68.00 5.43
CA VAL A 453 -47.17 -68.82 4.21
C VAL A 453 -46.24 -70.03 4.30
N LYS A 454 -44.97 -69.81 4.70
CA LYS A 454 -43.99 -70.90 4.88
C LYS A 454 -44.46 -71.95 5.90
N ALA A 455 -44.95 -71.51 7.06
CA ALA A 455 -45.47 -72.40 8.09
C ALA A 455 -46.64 -73.25 7.58
N LYS A 456 -47.60 -72.64 6.87
CA LYS A 456 -48.76 -73.32 6.30
C LYS A 456 -48.39 -74.30 5.19
N THR A 457 -47.44 -73.97 4.32
CA THR A 457 -46.90 -74.93 3.34
C THR A 457 -46.23 -76.14 4.00
N GLN A 458 -45.58 -75.95 5.16
CA GLN A 458 -44.99 -77.06 5.92
C GLN A 458 -46.08 -77.96 6.53
N GLU A 459 -47.14 -77.37 7.11
CA GLU A 459 -48.31 -78.10 7.63
C GLU A 459 -49.02 -78.91 6.53
N LYS A 460 -49.18 -78.32 5.34
CA LYS A 460 -49.73 -79.05 4.18
C LYS A 460 -48.87 -80.27 3.83
N LYS A 461 -47.55 -80.11 3.77
CA LYS A 461 -46.61 -81.19 3.40
C LYS A 461 -46.60 -82.33 4.41
N THR A 462 -46.79 -82.05 5.70
CA THR A 462 -46.92 -83.11 6.71
C THR A 462 -48.26 -83.84 6.60
N ALA A 463 -49.35 -83.11 6.36
CA ALA A 463 -50.68 -83.68 6.14
C ALA A 463 -50.76 -84.57 4.88
N GLU A 464 -50.08 -84.19 3.78
CA GLU A 464 -50.00 -85.01 2.57
C GLU A 464 -49.26 -86.33 2.82
N ARG A 465 -48.17 -86.31 3.59
CA ARG A 465 -47.42 -87.54 3.95
C ARG A 465 -48.24 -88.49 4.84
N THR A 466 -49.02 -87.96 5.77
CA THR A 466 -49.87 -88.80 6.63
C THR A 466 -51.05 -89.37 5.86
N LEU A 467 -51.61 -88.60 4.92
CA LEU A 467 -52.64 -89.07 3.99
C LEU A 467 -52.14 -90.25 3.16
N GLU A 468 -50.97 -90.12 2.52
CA GLU A 468 -50.37 -91.17 1.68
C GLU A 468 -50.14 -92.48 2.46
N SER A 469 -49.63 -92.38 3.69
CA SER A 469 -49.44 -93.53 4.60
C SER A 469 -50.75 -94.23 4.96
N LYS A 470 -51.82 -93.47 5.23
CA LYS A 470 -53.14 -94.00 5.58
C LYS A 470 -53.86 -94.63 4.39
N GLU A 471 -53.72 -94.07 3.19
CA GLU A 471 -54.26 -94.64 1.95
C GLU A 471 -53.61 -96.00 1.62
N GLN A 472 -52.29 -96.13 1.81
CA GLN A 472 -51.60 -97.42 1.66
C GLN A 472 -52.07 -98.46 2.68
N GLY A 473 -52.27 -98.05 3.94
CA GLY A 473 -52.80 -98.92 4.99
C GLY A 473 -54.23 -99.39 4.71
N LEU A 474 -55.07 -98.51 4.15
CA LEU A 474 -56.44 -98.84 3.76
C LEU A 474 -56.48 -99.96 2.70
N LEU A 475 -55.61 -99.84 1.67
CA LEU A 475 -55.52 -100.83 0.59
C LEU A 475 -55.16 -102.23 1.13
N HIS A 476 -54.29 -102.30 2.14
CA HIS A 476 -53.90 -103.55 2.79
C HIS A 476 -55.08 -104.19 3.54
N PHE A 477 -55.80 -103.40 4.35
CA PHE A 477 -56.96 -103.91 5.11
C PHE A 477 -58.10 -104.40 4.22
N GLU A 478 -58.36 -103.72 3.10
CA GLU A 478 -59.37 -104.17 2.12
C GLU A 478 -59.00 -105.51 1.45
N GLY A 479 -57.70 -105.73 1.21
CA GLY A 479 -57.17 -107.02 0.75
C GLY A 479 -57.42 -108.16 1.75
N ASP A 480 -57.11 -107.93 3.03
CA ASP A 480 -57.35 -108.90 4.12
C ASP A 480 -58.83 -109.26 4.23
N LEU A 481 -59.71 -108.26 4.20
CA LEU A 481 -61.15 -108.45 4.31
C LEU A 481 -61.72 -109.29 3.16
N LYS A 482 -61.25 -109.06 1.93
CA LYS A 482 -61.64 -109.87 0.76
C LYS A 482 -61.25 -111.33 0.95
N SER A 483 -60.09 -111.59 1.58
CA SER A 483 -59.64 -112.95 1.88
C SER A 483 -60.52 -113.65 2.93
N MET A 484 -60.88 -112.97 4.02
CA MET A 484 -61.75 -113.52 5.09
C MET A 484 -63.17 -113.79 4.60
N ARG A 485 -63.74 -112.93 3.74
CA ARG A 485 -65.06 -113.18 3.14
C ARG A 485 -65.06 -114.38 2.18
N SER A 486 -63.93 -114.68 1.54
CA SER A 486 -63.81 -115.86 0.66
C SER A 486 -63.80 -117.16 1.46
N THR A 487 -63.13 -117.20 2.61
CA THR A 487 -63.10 -118.38 3.49
C THR A 487 -64.45 -118.63 4.15
N MET A 488 -65.17 -117.55 4.53
CA MET A 488 -66.53 -117.66 5.07
C MET A 488 -67.52 -118.27 4.06
N ARG A 489 -67.44 -117.88 2.77
CA ARG A 489 -68.27 -118.46 1.70
C ARG A 489 -67.97 -119.93 1.44
N ALA A 490 -66.70 -120.33 1.46
CA ALA A 490 -66.32 -121.74 1.29
C ALA A 490 -66.93 -122.63 2.40
N LEU A 491 -66.89 -122.17 3.66
CA LEU A 491 -67.50 -122.86 4.79
C LEU A 491 -69.04 -122.93 4.69
N GLU A 492 -69.70 -121.94 4.09
CA GLU A 492 -71.14 -121.97 3.81
C GLU A 492 -71.53 -123.01 2.75
N GLU A 493 -70.74 -123.14 1.68
CA GLU A 493 -70.96 -124.15 0.63
C GLU A 493 -70.71 -125.58 1.13
N GLU A 494 -69.89 -125.76 2.17
CA GLU A 494 -69.66 -127.08 2.80
C GLU A 494 -70.83 -127.55 3.69
N LEU A 495 -71.69 -126.63 4.14
CA LEU A 495 -72.81 -126.91 5.04
C LEU A 495 -73.86 -127.81 4.37
N GLY A 496 -74.20 -128.95 4.98
CA GLY A 496 -75.24 -129.86 4.47
C GLY A 496 -74.79 -130.87 3.41
N THR A 497 -73.48 -130.97 3.11
CA THR A 497 -72.93 -132.00 2.21
C THR A 497 -72.72 -133.36 2.90
N ALA A 498 -72.88 -134.48 2.20
CA ALA A 498 -72.68 -135.82 2.78
C ALA A 498 -71.20 -136.11 3.14
N LEU A 499 -70.96 -136.86 4.23
CA LEU A 499 -69.62 -137.24 4.67
C LEU A 499 -69.11 -138.46 3.86
N VAL A 500 -68.36 -138.24 2.79
CA VAL A 500 -67.92 -139.30 1.86
C VAL A 500 -66.50 -139.80 2.20
N SER A 501 -66.27 -141.11 2.07
CA SER A 501 -64.98 -141.76 2.40
C SER A 501 -63.93 -141.70 1.28
N GLN A 502 -64.37 -141.40 0.06
CA GLN A 502 -63.58 -141.32 -1.16
C GLN A 502 -64.14 -140.13 -1.95
N LEU A 503 -63.30 -139.42 -2.69
CA LEU A 503 -63.79 -138.41 -3.63
C LEU A 503 -64.75 -139.07 -4.61
N SER A 504 -65.84 -138.38 -4.99
CA SER A 504 -66.66 -138.79 -6.12
C SER A 504 -65.78 -138.98 -7.36
N SER A 505 -66.15 -139.85 -8.31
CA SER A 505 -65.41 -139.93 -9.58
C SER A 505 -65.33 -138.57 -10.28
N GLN A 506 -66.34 -137.71 -10.08
CA GLN A 506 -66.35 -136.32 -10.54
C GLN A 506 -65.35 -135.44 -9.76
N ASP A 507 -65.27 -135.59 -8.44
CA ASP A 507 -64.32 -134.81 -7.63
C ASP A 507 -62.86 -135.23 -7.91
N GLN A 508 -62.61 -136.51 -8.21
CA GLN A 508 -61.27 -137.00 -8.54
C GLN A 508 -60.82 -136.50 -9.91
N GLU A 509 -61.70 -136.50 -10.92
CA GLU A 509 -61.45 -135.82 -12.20
C GLU A 509 -61.25 -134.30 -12.01
N GLU A 510 -62.01 -133.67 -11.11
CA GLU A 510 -61.84 -132.26 -10.77
C GLU A 510 -60.46 -132.00 -10.11
N VAL A 511 -60.00 -132.88 -9.20
CA VAL A 511 -58.65 -132.78 -8.61
C VAL A 511 -57.55 -132.98 -9.64
N ASP A 512 -57.68 -133.93 -10.57
CA ASP A 512 -56.68 -134.17 -11.61
C ASP A 512 -56.63 -133.02 -12.62
N ASN A 513 -57.80 -132.47 -13.01
CA ASN A 513 -57.89 -131.25 -13.82
C ASN A 513 -57.32 -130.05 -13.08
N LEU A 514 -57.64 -129.86 -11.79
CA LEU A 514 -57.09 -128.81 -10.96
C LEU A 514 -55.57 -128.95 -10.80
N ASN A 515 -55.03 -130.16 -10.68
CA ASN A 515 -53.58 -130.37 -10.62
C ASN A 515 -52.91 -129.99 -11.94
N GLY A 516 -53.50 -130.34 -13.09
CA GLY A 516 -53.04 -129.91 -14.41
C GLY A 516 -53.09 -128.39 -14.57
N GLU A 517 -54.20 -127.76 -14.18
CA GLU A 517 -54.35 -126.30 -14.20
C GLU A 517 -53.38 -125.60 -13.24
N ILE A 518 -53.17 -126.15 -12.03
CA ILE A 518 -52.22 -125.61 -11.06
C ILE A 518 -50.81 -125.66 -11.63
N MET A 519 -50.37 -126.75 -12.27
CA MET A 519 -49.03 -126.82 -12.86
C MET A 519 -48.86 -125.80 -14.00
N ALA A 520 -49.83 -125.71 -14.91
CA ALA A 520 -49.80 -124.73 -16.01
C ALA A 520 -49.85 -123.28 -15.51
N LEU A 521 -50.69 -122.99 -14.51
CA LEU A 521 -50.79 -121.68 -13.89
C LEU A 521 -49.57 -121.34 -13.03
N GLN A 522 -48.93 -122.31 -12.38
CA GLN A 522 -47.67 -122.11 -11.63
C GLN A 522 -46.50 -121.80 -12.56
N GLU A 523 -46.42 -122.44 -13.72
CA GLU A 523 -45.42 -122.12 -14.73
C GLU A 523 -45.64 -120.71 -15.30
N ARG A 524 -46.90 -120.38 -15.62
CA ARG A 524 -47.29 -119.03 -16.06
C ARG A 524 -47.03 -117.98 -14.97
N LEU A 525 -47.34 -118.29 -13.71
CA LEU A 525 -47.05 -117.44 -12.55
C LEU A 525 -45.53 -117.23 -12.40
N LYS A 526 -44.71 -118.27 -12.56
CA LYS A 526 -43.24 -118.16 -12.49
C LYS A 526 -42.67 -117.25 -13.59
N THR A 527 -43.20 -117.35 -14.82
CA THR A 527 -42.80 -116.45 -15.91
C THR A 527 -43.26 -115.01 -15.66
N ALA A 528 -44.50 -114.79 -15.21
CA ALA A 528 -45.02 -113.48 -14.84
C ALA A 528 -44.24 -112.87 -13.67
N LEU A 529 -43.94 -113.64 -12.61
CA LEU A 529 -43.08 -113.25 -11.48
C LEU A 529 -41.69 -112.84 -11.92
N SER A 530 -41.03 -113.62 -12.80
CA SER A 530 -39.68 -113.30 -13.29
C SER A 530 -39.67 -112.00 -14.10
N ASN A 531 -40.70 -111.77 -14.92
CA ASN A 531 -40.82 -110.55 -15.71
C ASN A 531 -41.19 -109.34 -14.86
N ARG A 532 -42.12 -109.51 -13.90
CA ARG A 532 -42.49 -108.48 -12.94
C ARG A 532 -41.33 -108.10 -12.04
N THR A 533 -40.59 -109.05 -11.47
CA THR A 533 -39.45 -108.74 -10.58
C THR A 533 -38.34 -107.99 -11.31
N LYS A 534 -38.08 -108.30 -12.58
CA LYS A 534 -37.15 -107.53 -13.43
C LYS A 534 -37.65 -106.10 -13.68
N LEU A 535 -38.95 -105.93 -13.95
CA LEU A 535 -39.56 -104.60 -14.14
C LEU A 535 -39.69 -103.80 -12.84
N GLU A 536 -39.95 -104.46 -11.72
CA GLU A 536 -40.03 -103.89 -10.39
C GLU A 536 -38.66 -103.42 -9.90
N ALA A 537 -37.61 -104.21 -10.13
CA ALA A 537 -36.24 -103.78 -9.86
C ALA A 537 -35.89 -102.52 -10.67
N LYS A 538 -36.22 -102.49 -11.96
CA LYS A 538 -36.03 -101.30 -12.83
C LYS A 538 -36.85 -100.12 -12.34
N LYS A 539 -38.13 -100.31 -12.04
CA LYS A 539 -39.04 -99.30 -11.50
C LYS A 539 -38.49 -98.71 -10.20
N ASN A 540 -38.12 -99.55 -9.23
CA ASN A 540 -37.60 -99.10 -7.94
C ASN A 540 -36.25 -98.38 -8.08
N THR A 541 -35.38 -98.81 -9.00
CA THR A 541 -34.15 -98.06 -9.29
C THR A 541 -34.44 -96.70 -9.90
N LEU A 542 -35.39 -96.60 -10.84
CA LEU A 542 -35.82 -95.34 -11.42
C LEU A 542 -36.47 -94.44 -10.38
N GLU A 543 -37.42 -94.94 -9.59
CA GLU A 543 -38.11 -94.17 -8.54
C GLU A 543 -37.13 -93.67 -7.46
N ASN A 544 -36.16 -94.49 -7.06
CA ASN A 544 -35.13 -94.06 -6.10
C ASN A 544 -34.23 -92.96 -6.69
N VAL A 545 -33.81 -93.11 -7.95
CA VAL A 545 -33.03 -92.05 -8.63
C VAL A 545 -33.85 -90.78 -8.79
N LEU A 546 -35.13 -90.90 -9.14
CA LEU A 546 -36.03 -89.79 -9.36
C LEU A 546 -36.34 -89.03 -8.05
N ASN A 547 -36.74 -89.73 -6.99
CA ASN A 547 -37.18 -89.10 -5.75
C ASN A 547 -36.02 -88.70 -4.85
N ASN A 548 -35.05 -89.60 -4.60
CA ASN A 548 -33.99 -89.33 -3.62
C ASN A 548 -32.84 -88.49 -4.19
N ASN A 549 -32.57 -88.61 -5.49
CA ASN A 549 -31.45 -87.91 -6.12
C ASN A 549 -31.93 -86.69 -6.89
N LEU A 550 -32.70 -86.89 -7.97
CA LEU A 550 -33.03 -85.83 -8.92
C LEU A 550 -34.01 -84.80 -8.34
N LYS A 551 -35.19 -85.22 -7.84
CA LYS A 551 -36.18 -84.29 -7.28
C LYS A 551 -35.67 -83.54 -6.06
N ARG A 552 -34.90 -84.21 -5.19
CA ARG A 552 -34.24 -83.57 -4.05
C ARG A 552 -33.21 -82.52 -4.51
N LYS A 553 -32.35 -82.86 -5.49
CA LYS A 553 -31.36 -81.93 -6.04
C LYS A 553 -32.02 -80.74 -6.75
N ARG A 554 -33.15 -80.96 -7.43
CA ARG A 554 -33.98 -79.91 -8.03
C ARG A 554 -34.53 -78.96 -6.97
N GLU A 555 -35.02 -79.50 -5.85
CA GLU A 555 -35.55 -78.70 -4.75
C GLU A 555 -34.45 -77.89 -4.05
N GLU A 556 -33.28 -78.49 -3.83
CA GLU A 556 -32.07 -77.80 -3.30
C GLU A 556 -31.66 -76.66 -4.25
N LEU A 557 -31.59 -76.90 -5.56
CA LEU A 557 -31.27 -75.88 -6.57
C LEU A 557 -32.34 -74.78 -6.66
N LYS A 558 -33.63 -75.12 -6.55
CA LYS A 558 -34.73 -74.14 -6.50
C LYS A 558 -34.63 -73.26 -5.26
N GLN A 559 -34.35 -73.83 -4.09
CA GLN A 559 -34.13 -73.05 -2.87
C GLN A 559 -32.92 -72.12 -3.00
N SER A 560 -31.80 -72.61 -3.55
CA SER A 560 -30.62 -71.77 -3.81
C SER A 560 -30.94 -70.63 -4.79
N LEU A 561 -31.77 -70.87 -5.81
CA LEU A 561 -32.20 -69.82 -6.75
C LEU A 561 -33.13 -68.77 -6.12
N GLU A 562 -33.96 -69.15 -5.14
CA GLU A 562 -34.83 -68.24 -4.38
C GLU A 562 -34.08 -67.44 -3.31
N GLU A 563 -33.01 -68.00 -2.72
CA GLU A 563 -32.18 -67.32 -1.72
C GLU A 563 -31.26 -66.25 -2.34
N ILE A 564 -30.89 -66.39 -3.62
CA ILE A 564 -30.11 -65.38 -4.35
C ILE A 564 -31.03 -64.18 -4.68
N SER A 565 -31.19 -63.26 -3.72
CA SER A 565 -31.89 -61.98 -3.91
C SER A 565 -31.05 -61.01 -4.75
N LEU A 566 -31.07 -61.24 -6.07
CA LEU A 566 -30.47 -60.34 -7.06
C LEU A 566 -31.27 -59.05 -7.25
N GLU A 567 -32.58 -59.08 -6.98
CA GLU A 567 -33.47 -57.94 -7.21
C GLU A 567 -33.23 -56.81 -6.20
N ASP A 568 -33.08 -57.11 -4.91
CA ASP A 568 -32.78 -56.09 -3.90
C ASP A 568 -31.42 -55.42 -4.14
N ARG A 569 -30.42 -56.22 -4.54
CA ARG A 569 -29.06 -55.73 -4.85
C ARG A 569 -29.01 -54.91 -6.13
N ASN A 570 -29.74 -55.31 -7.18
CA ASN A 570 -29.86 -54.52 -8.40
C ASN A 570 -30.57 -53.19 -8.16
N LEU A 571 -31.64 -53.19 -7.36
CA LEU A 571 -32.35 -51.96 -7.00
C LEU A 571 -31.47 -51.02 -6.19
N HIS A 572 -30.68 -51.57 -5.25
CA HIS A 572 -29.70 -50.78 -4.50
C HIS A 572 -28.60 -50.20 -5.41
N LEU A 573 -28.13 -50.98 -6.37
CA LEU A 573 -27.14 -50.58 -7.35
C LEU A 573 -27.67 -49.48 -8.28
N GLU A 574 -28.93 -49.56 -8.73
CA GLU A 574 -29.60 -48.48 -9.47
C GLU A 574 -29.74 -47.21 -8.64
N THR A 575 -30.12 -47.31 -7.35
CA THR A 575 -30.19 -46.14 -6.47
C THR A 575 -28.83 -45.47 -6.29
N LEU A 576 -27.75 -46.25 -6.08
CA LEU A 576 -26.40 -45.71 -5.96
C LEU A 576 -25.90 -45.10 -7.27
N LYS A 577 -26.22 -45.70 -8.43
CA LYS A 577 -25.91 -45.12 -9.75
C LYS A 577 -26.65 -43.80 -10.00
N SER A 578 -27.91 -43.71 -9.59
CA SER A 578 -28.70 -42.48 -9.58
C SER A 578 -28.03 -41.42 -8.71
N ASP A 579 -27.67 -41.77 -7.47
CA ASP A 579 -27.01 -40.86 -6.54
C ASP A 579 -25.61 -40.43 -7.04
N LEU A 580 -24.87 -41.30 -7.71
CA LEU A 580 -23.61 -40.93 -8.36
C LEU A 580 -23.84 -39.94 -9.51
N HIS A 581 -24.91 -40.13 -10.30
CA HIS A 581 -25.23 -39.25 -11.41
C HIS A 581 -25.59 -37.84 -10.93
N THR A 582 -26.39 -37.72 -9.87
CA THR A 582 -26.74 -36.41 -9.29
C THR A 582 -25.50 -35.71 -8.73
N VAL A 583 -24.63 -36.43 -8.03
CA VAL A 583 -23.35 -35.87 -7.53
C VAL A 583 -22.44 -35.42 -8.68
N LEU A 584 -22.37 -36.19 -9.78
CA LEU A 584 -21.61 -35.80 -10.97
C LEU A 584 -22.17 -34.52 -11.63
N GLU A 585 -23.49 -34.39 -11.68
CA GLU A 585 -24.17 -33.22 -12.24
C GLU A 585 -23.89 -31.97 -11.40
N VAL A 586 -23.99 -32.08 -10.07
CA VAL A 586 -23.63 -31.01 -9.12
C VAL A 586 -22.15 -30.62 -9.26
N ILE A 587 -21.23 -31.58 -9.31
CA ILE A 587 -19.79 -31.29 -9.54
C ILE A 587 -19.59 -30.55 -10.86
N SER A 588 -20.30 -30.95 -11.92
CA SER A 588 -20.17 -30.29 -13.22
C SER A 588 -20.64 -28.82 -13.17
N GLN A 589 -21.75 -28.55 -12.51
CA GLN A 589 -22.30 -27.20 -12.32
C GLN A 589 -21.38 -26.33 -11.46
N SER A 590 -20.94 -26.83 -10.30
CA SER A 590 -20.01 -26.11 -9.43
C SER A 590 -18.68 -25.83 -10.14
N SER A 591 -18.17 -26.78 -10.92
CA SER A 591 -16.93 -26.57 -11.70
C SER A 591 -17.09 -25.54 -12.83
N ALA A 592 -18.28 -25.42 -13.41
CA ALA A 592 -18.58 -24.42 -14.43
C ALA A 592 -18.64 -23.01 -13.81
N GLN A 593 -19.34 -22.87 -12.68
CA GLN A 593 -19.39 -21.63 -11.91
C GLN A 593 -18.00 -21.18 -11.43
N GLN A 594 -17.17 -22.13 -10.99
CA GLN A 594 -15.79 -21.84 -10.57
C GLN A 594 -14.94 -21.31 -11.72
N LYS A 595 -15.10 -21.85 -12.95
CA LYS A 595 -14.40 -21.36 -14.14
C LYS A 595 -14.86 -19.96 -14.55
N GLU A 596 -16.16 -19.68 -14.50
CA GLU A 596 -16.70 -18.35 -14.79
C GLU A 596 -16.16 -17.32 -13.79
N LEU A 597 -16.15 -17.64 -12.49
CA LEU A 597 -15.56 -16.78 -11.46
C LEU A 597 -14.05 -16.56 -11.69
N GLU A 598 -13.30 -17.59 -12.10
CA GLU A 598 -11.87 -17.44 -12.42
C GLU A 598 -11.61 -16.57 -13.65
N GLU A 599 -12.48 -16.61 -14.66
CA GLU A 599 -12.43 -15.69 -15.79
C GLU A 599 -12.76 -14.26 -15.36
N GLU A 600 -13.78 -14.08 -14.52
CA GLU A 600 -14.14 -12.75 -14.01
C GLU A 600 -13.03 -12.15 -13.14
N ILE A 601 -12.41 -12.94 -12.25
CA ILE A 601 -11.25 -12.53 -11.44
C ILE A 601 -10.06 -12.18 -12.33
N ARG A 602 -9.79 -12.96 -13.39
CA ARG A 602 -8.72 -12.67 -14.37
C ARG A 602 -8.99 -11.36 -15.12
N ASN A 603 -10.22 -11.12 -15.55
CA ASN A 603 -10.60 -9.88 -16.22
C ASN A 603 -10.47 -8.67 -15.29
N LEU A 604 -10.92 -8.80 -14.03
CA LEU A 604 -10.78 -7.74 -13.02
C LEU A 604 -9.32 -7.45 -12.66
N THR A 605 -8.47 -8.47 -12.58
CA THR A 605 -7.03 -8.29 -12.33
C THR A 605 -6.31 -7.66 -13.52
N HIS A 606 -6.65 -8.06 -14.75
CA HIS A 606 -6.14 -7.42 -15.96
C HIS A 606 -6.53 -5.94 -15.97
N ARG A 607 -7.81 -5.64 -15.75
CA ARG A 607 -8.31 -4.26 -15.72
C ARG A 607 -7.66 -3.42 -14.62
N LYS A 608 -7.41 -4.01 -13.44
CA LYS A 608 -6.66 -3.35 -12.36
C LYS A 608 -5.24 -3.00 -12.80
N SER A 609 -4.55 -3.92 -13.47
CA SER A 609 -3.19 -3.68 -14.01
C SER A 609 -3.17 -2.57 -15.07
N GLU A 610 -4.13 -2.55 -16.00
CA GLU A 610 -4.29 -1.48 -16.99
C GLU A 610 -4.53 -0.11 -16.36
N LEU A 611 -5.43 -0.03 -15.36
CA LEU A 611 -5.66 1.23 -14.66
C LEU A 611 -4.43 1.68 -13.88
N GLN A 612 -3.68 0.74 -13.29
CA GLN A 612 -2.49 1.05 -12.50
C GLN A 612 -1.34 1.56 -13.39
N THR A 613 -1.12 0.93 -14.54
CA THR A 613 -0.17 1.42 -15.55
C THR A 613 -0.58 2.80 -16.09
N SER A 614 -1.87 2.99 -16.43
CA SER A 614 -2.39 4.31 -16.83
C SER A 614 -2.16 5.36 -15.75
N LEU A 615 -2.39 5.03 -14.48
CA LEU A 615 -2.22 5.94 -13.36
C LEU A 615 -0.75 6.31 -13.13
N ASP A 616 0.18 5.38 -13.34
CA ASP A 616 1.61 5.64 -13.26
C ASP A 616 2.10 6.48 -14.46
N GLU A 617 1.55 6.26 -15.66
CA GLU A 617 1.77 7.14 -16.82
C GLU A 617 1.29 8.56 -16.53
N TRP A 618 0.06 8.74 -16.03
CA TRP A 618 -0.47 10.06 -15.67
C TRP A 618 0.35 10.75 -14.58
N LYS A 619 0.83 10.01 -13.56
CA LYS A 619 1.75 10.57 -12.55
C LYS A 619 3.08 11.00 -13.15
N SER A 620 3.61 10.26 -14.11
CA SER A 620 4.84 10.64 -14.81
C SER A 620 4.66 11.93 -15.62
N VAL A 621 3.52 12.07 -16.31
CA VAL A 621 3.13 13.27 -17.06
C VAL A 621 2.94 14.45 -16.10
N GLU A 622 2.24 14.26 -14.98
CA GLU A 622 2.06 15.29 -13.96
C GLU A 622 3.42 15.77 -13.42
N LYS A 623 4.35 14.85 -13.13
CA LYS A 623 5.70 15.18 -12.68
C LYS A 623 6.47 15.99 -13.72
N LEU A 624 6.48 15.55 -14.99
CA LEU A 624 7.14 16.29 -16.08
C LEU A 624 6.57 17.70 -16.25
N LYS A 625 5.24 17.86 -16.13
CA LYS A 625 4.60 19.18 -16.19
C LYS A 625 4.93 20.05 -14.99
N ARG A 626 5.02 19.46 -13.78
CA ARG A 626 5.43 20.18 -12.57
C ARG A 626 6.89 20.65 -12.68
N ASP A 627 7.79 19.80 -13.16
CA ASP A 627 9.20 20.15 -13.39
C ASP A 627 9.33 21.28 -14.44
N ALA A 628 8.54 21.22 -15.52
CA ALA A 628 8.50 22.28 -16.54
C ALA A 628 7.98 23.63 -15.97
N ILE A 629 6.95 23.60 -15.13
CA ILE A 629 6.42 24.81 -14.46
C ILE A 629 7.48 25.41 -13.53
N ASP A 630 8.21 24.58 -12.78
CA ASP A 630 9.28 25.04 -11.88
C ASP A 630 10.44 25.67 -12.65
N ASP A 631 10.81 25.12 -13.81
CA ASP A 631 11.83 25.70 -14.67
C ASP A 631 11.38 27.02 -15.31
N ASP A 632 10.13 27.09 -15.77
CA ASP A 632 9.51 28.33 -16.25
C ASP A 632 9.45 29.40 -15.15
N ALA A 633 9.12 29.01 -13.91
CA ALA A 633 9.11 29.90 -12.75
C ALA A 633 10.51 30.47 -12.46
N LYS A 634 11.55 29.62 -12.43
CA LYS A 634 12.95 30.06 -12.29
C LYS A 634 13.38 30.98 -13.43
N HIS A 635 12.96 30.69 -14.65
CA HIS A 635 13.22 31.56 -15.82
C HIS A 635 12.53 32.92 -15.65
N MET A 636 11.28 32.94 -15.20
CA MET A 636 10.54 34.16 -14.95
C MET A 636 11.18 35.00 -13.84
N GLU A 637 11.66 34.38 -12.75
CA GLU A 637 12.39 35.07 -11.69
C GLU A 637 13.70 35.69 -12.20
N LYS A 638 14.48 34.96 -13.01
CA LYS A 638 15.70 35.51 -13.64
C LYS A 638 15.39 36.72 -14.53
N ILE A 639 14.30 36.65 -15.32
CA ILE A 639 13.86 37.76 -16.17
C ILE A 639 13.39 38.94 -15.33
N ALA A 640 12.60 38.70 -14.28
CA ALA A 640 12.11 39.73 -13.36
C ALA A 640 13.27 40.43 -12.63
N HIS A 641 14.27 39.67 -12.16
CA HIS A 641 15.48 40.22 -11.55
C HIS A 641 16.29 41.06 -12.54
N LYS A 642 16.50 40.56 -13.77
CA LYS A 642 17.19 41.30 -14.84
C LYS A 642 16.44 42.59 -15.20
N ARG A 643 15.11 42.53 -15.27
CA ARG A 643 14.26 43.71 -15.50
C ARG A 643 14.39 44.73 -14.38
N SER A 644 14.36 44.30 -13.11
CA SER A 644 14.55 45.17 -11.95
C SER A 644 15.93 45.85 -11.96
N LEU A 645 17.00 45.10 -12.25
CA LEU A 645 18.35 45.65 -12.40
C LEU A 645 18.43 46.68 -13.54
N LEU A 646 17.83 46.38 -14.69
CA LEU A 646 17.78 47.30 -15.83
C LEU A 646 16.95 48.55 -15.52
N MET A 647 15.86 48.43 -14.75
CA MET A 647 15.08 49.58 -14.29
C MET A 647 15.88 50.46 -13.35
N LYS A 648 16.62 49.89 -12.38
CA LYS A 648 17.55 50.65 -11.53
C LYS A 648 18.62 51.37 -12.36
N LYS A 649 19.25 50.68 -13.33
CA LYS A 649 20.20 51.31 -14.25
C LYS A 649 19.57 52.43 -15.07
N LYS A 650 18.32 52.25 -15.53
CA LYS A 650 17.56 53.30 -16.23
C LYS A 650 17.32 54.48 -15.31
N GLU A 651 16.89 54.26 -14.07
CA GLU A 651 16.70 55.30 -13.06
C GLU A 651 18.01 56.05 -12.80
N ASP A 652 19.12 55.36 -12.57
CA ASP A 652 20.45 55.95 -12.39
C ASP A 652 20.87 56.77 -13.62
N CYS A 653 20.65 56.27 -14.83
CA CYS A 653 20.89 57.03 -16.06
C CYS A 653 20.00 58.27 -16.14
N THR A 654 18.71 58.19 -15.82
CA THR A 654 17.82 59.36 -15.81
C THR A 654 18.18 60.36 -14.72
N LYS A 655 18.71 59.91 -13.59
CA LYS A 655 19.21 60.77 -12.52
C LYS A 655 20.46 61.52 -12.98
N LYS A 656 21.43 60.82 -13.58
CA LYS A 656 22.62 61.43 -14.21
C LYS A 656 22.24 62.44 -15.30
N ILE A 657 21.25 62.14 -16.13
CA ILE A 657 20.75 63.07 -17.14
C ILE A 657 20.15 64.33 -16.48
N ARG A 658 19.38 64.18 -15.39
CA ARG A 658 18.84 65.32 -14.63
C ARG A 658 19.92 66.15 -13.94
N GLU A 659 20.96 65.52 -13.39
CA GLU A 659 22.10 66.19 -12.75
C GLU A 659 22.93 67.03 -13.73
N LEU A 660 22.96 66.67 -15.02
CA LEU A 660 23.66 67.43 -16.07
C LEU A 660 22.98 68.78 -16.43
N GLY A 661 21.79 69.07 -15.88
CA GLY A 661 21.06 70.34 -16.06
C GLY A 661 20.00 70.31 -17.17
N SER A 662 19.34 71.45 -17.42
CA SER A 662 18.36 71.57 -18.50
C SER A 662 19.06 71.72 -19.85
N LEU A 663 18.73 70.84 -20.79
CA LEU A 663 19.16 70.98 -22.18
C LEU A 663 18.40 72.14 -22.85
N PRO A 664 19.04 72.87 -23.78
CA PRO A 664 18.36 73.85 -24.63
C PRO A 664 17.21 73.19 -25.41
N ALA A 665 16.05 73.86 -25.50
CA ALA A 665 14.86 73.32 -26.18
C ALA A 665 15.14 72.90 -27.65
N ASP A 666 15.99 73.66 -28.35
CA ASP A 666 16.46 73.39 -29.72
C ASP A 666 17.16 72.02 -29.90
N ALA A 667 17.73 71.45 -28.83
CA ALA A 667 18.46 70.18 -28.91
C ALA A 667 17.53 68.98 -29.11
N PHE A 668 16.29 69.06 -28.61
CA PHE A 668 15.30 68.00 -28.77
C PHE A 668 14.80 67.94 -30.22
N ASP A 669 14.43 69.08 -30.82
CA ASP A 669 13.91 69.11 -32.20
C ASP A 669 14.94 68.66 -33.25
N LYS A 670 16.22 69.04 -33.09
CA LYS A 670 17.28 68.75 -34.09
C LYS A 670 17.78 67.31 -34.07
N HIS A 671 17.75 66.62 -32.92
CA HIS A 671 18.41 65.33 -32.76
C HIS A 671 17.52 64.14 -32.40
N GLN A 672 16.21 64.33 -32.20
CA GLN A 672 15.27 63.28 -31.78
C GLN A 672 15.13 62.10 -32.75
N LYS A 673 15.33 62.29 -34.06
CA LYS A 673 15.29 61.22 -35.08
C LYS A 673 16.63 60.53 -35.32
N THR A 674 17.69 60.92 -34.62
CA THR A 674 19.04 60.39 -34.86
C THR A 674 19.24 59.04 -34.15
N PRO A 675 19.71 57.98 -34.84
CA PRO A 675 19.95 56.70 -34.18
C PRO A 675 21.08 56.79 -33.15
N VAL A 676 20.96 56.04 -32.05
CA VAL A 676 21.89 56.07 -30.91
C VAL A 676 23.36 55.84 -31.31
N LYS A 677 23.62 54.98 -32.31
CA LYS A 677 24.98 54.76 -32.83
C LYS A 677 25.59 56.02 -33.48
N ALA A 678 24.80 56.81 -34.20
CA ALA A 678 25.26 58.05 -34.81
C ALA A 678 25.45 59.16 -33.76
N LEU A 679 24.61 59.20 -32.72
CA LEU A 679 24.80 60.08 -31.55
C LEU A 679 26.09 59.75 -30.80
N TRP A 680 26.42 58.47 -30.61
CA TRP A 680 27.71 58.04 -30.04
C TRP A 680 28.91 58.49 -30.88
N LYS A 681 28.82 58.38 -32.21
CA LYS A 681 29.89 58.87 -33.11
C LYS A 681 30.06 60.39 -33.00
N LYS A 682 28.96 61.15 -32.94
CA LYS A 682 29.01 62.60 -32.72
C LYS A 682 29.54 62.96 -31.34
N LEU A 683 29.14 62.25 -30.29
CA LEU A 683 29.66 62.45 -28.93
C LEU A 683 31.17 62.18 -28.88
N HIS A 684 31.62 61.14 -29.58
CA HIS A 684 33.05 60.85 -29.70
C HIS A 684 33.80 61.97 -30.43
N GLN A 685 33.27 62.44 -31.56
CA GLN A 685 33.82 63.59 -32.28
C GLN A 685 33.85 64.85 -31.40
N CYS A 686 32.76 65.19 -30.70
CA CYS A 686 32.74 66.32 -29.77
C CYS A 686 33.75 66.15 -28.63
N ASN A 687 33.92 64.93 -28.11
CA ASN A 687 34.94 64.66 -27.09
C ASN A 687 36.36 64.74 -27.65
N GLU A 688 36.60 64.34 -28.90
CA GLU A 688 37.89 64.55 -29.57
C GLU A 688 38.18 66.03 -29.79
N GLU A 689 37.19 66.82 -30.24
CA GLU A 689 37.33 68.27 -30.35
C GLU A 689 37.55 68.93 -28.98
N LEU A 690 36.80 68.52 -27.95
CA LEU A 690 37.01 68.98 -26.56
C LEU A 690 38.38 68.58 -26.04
N LYS A 691 38.91 67.40 -26.41
CA LYS A 691 40.29 66.99 -26.08
C LYS A 691 41.31 67.88 -26.77
N LYS A 692 41.12 68.24 -28.04
CA LYS A 692 41.99 69.22 -28.73
C LYS A 692 42.01 70.56 -27.99
N TYR A 693 40.85 70.97 -27.47
CA TYR A 693 40.69 72.20 -26.68
C TYR A 693 40.83 71.99 -25.16
N SER A 694 41.33 70.82 -24.71
CA SER A 694 41.46 70.48 -23.28
C SER A 694 42.39 71.44 -22.54
N HIS A 695 43.39 71.96 -23.24
CA HIS A 695 44.39 72.86 -22.67
C HIS A 695 44.11 74.32 -23.03
N VAL A 696 42.88 74.67 -23.37
CA VAL A 696 42.50 76.07 -23.58
C VAL A 696 42.48 76.78 -22.23
N ASN A 697 43.43 77.69 -22.08
CA ASN A 697 43.58 78.50 -20.90
C ASN A 697 42.43 79.52 -20.81
N LYS A 698 41.43 79.24 -19.96
CA LYS A 698 40.28 80.13 -19.76
C LYS A 698 40.66 81.49 -19.16
N LYS A 699 41.79 81.54 -18.44
CA LYS A 699 42.36 82.78 -17.92
C LYS A 699 43.23 83.50 -18.96
N ALA A 700 43.35 83.00 -20.19
CA ALA A 700 44.22 83.60 -21.20
C ALA A 700 43.85 85.06 -21.49
N LEU A 701 42.56 85.42 -21.41
CA LEU A 701 42.13 86.81 -21.55
C LEU A 701 42.68 87.66 -20.39
N ASP A 702 42.40 87.26 -19.15
CA ASP A 702 42.84 87.98 -17.95
C ASP A 702 44.38 88.01 -17.85
N GLN A 703 45.04 86.91 -18.19
CA GLN A 703 46.49 86.80 -18.26
C GLN A 703 47.06 87.63 -19.40
N PHE A 704 46.41 87.71 -20.56
CA PHE A 704 46.87 88.56 -21.65
C PHE A 704 46.83 90.03 -21.24
N VAL A 705 45.74 90.47 -20.60
CA VAL A 705 45.63 91.85 -20.09
C VAL A 705 46.70 92.10 -19.02
N ASN A 706 46.81 91.24 -18.00
CA ASN A 706 47.76 91.41 -16.90
C ASN A 706 49.23 91.30 -17.37
N PHE A 707 49.56 90.30 -18.20
CA PHE A 707 50.92 90.11 -18.71
C PHE A 707 51.33 91.16 -19.72
N SER A 708 50.41 91.72 -20.50
CA SER A 708 50.73 92.86 -21.37
C SER A 708 51.11 94.08 -20.53
N GLU A 709 50.36 94.35 -19.46
CA GLU A 709 50.66 95.44 -18.54
C GLU A 709 51.97 95.19 -17.75
N GLN A 710 52.22 93.95 -17.31
CA GLN A 710 53.49 93.56 -16.69
C GLN A 710 54.67 93.66 -17.67
N LYS A 711 54.49 93.26 -18.93
CA LYS A 711 55.54 93.36 -19.96
C LYS A 711 55.94 94.82 -20.14
N GLU A 712 54.98 95.73 -20.22
CA GLU A 712 55.28 97.16 -20.34
C GLU A 712 56.02 97.69 -19.10
N LYS A 713 55.60 97.30 -17.89
CA LYS A 713 56.30 97.63 -16.64
C LYS A 713 57.73 97.06 -16.61
N LEU A 714 57.93 95.83 -17.07
CA LEU A 714 59.25 95.18 -17.11
C LEU A 714 60.16 95.78 -18.18
N MET A 715 59.64 96.19 -19.34
CA MET A 715 60.43 96.89 -20.35
C MET A 715 60.97 98.22 -19.82
N LYS A 716 60.12 99.02 -19.15
CA LYS A 716 60.57 100.25 -18.46
C LYS A 716 61.64 99.94 -17.41
N ARG A 717 61.46 98.86 -16.63
CA ARG A 717 62.43 98.43 -15.62
C ARG A 717 63.75 97.95 -16.25
N LYS A 718 63.72 97.30 -17.42
CA LYS A 718 64.93 96.91 -18.15
C LYS A 718 65.72 98.14 -18.57
N GLU A 719 65.06 99.14 -19.14
CA GLU A 719 65.72 100.39 -19.52
C GLU A 719 66.34 101.11 -18.32
N GLU A 720 65.69 101.10 -17.15
CA GLU A 720 66.27 101.60 -15.90
C GLU A 720 67.48 100.78 -15.45
N LEU A 721 67.41 99.45 -15.59
CA LEU A 721 68.45 98.53 -15.15
C LEU A 721 69.69 98.59 -16.06
N ASP A 722 69.51 98.76 -17.37
CA ASP A 722 70.61 98.97 -18.32
C ASP A 722 71.33 100.30 -18.02
N LYS A 723 70.59 101.37 -17.70
CA LYS A 723 71.18 102.62 -17.20
C LYS A 723 71.89 102.42 -15.86
N GLY A 724 71.34 101.59 -14.97
CA GLY A 724 71.96 101.20 -13.71
C GLY A 724 73.23 100.36 -13.88
N TYR A 725 73.28 99.48 -14.89
CA TYR A 725 74.47 98.69 -15.19
C TYR A 725 75.61 99.60 -15.64
N GLN A 726 75.31 100.55 -16.55
CA GLN A 726 76.30 101.52 -17.02
C GLN A 726 76.91 102.30 -15.84
N SER A 727 76.07 102.77 -14.89
CA SER A 727 76.55 103.50 -13.72
C SER A 727 77.34 102.64 -12.73
N ILE A 728 77.04 101.33 -12.64
CA ILE A 728 77.83 100.39 -11.84
C ILE A 728 79.20 100.16 -12.45
N VAL A 729 79.30 100.03 -13.77
CA VAL A 729 80.59 99.87 -14.46
C VAL A 729 81.46 101.11 -14.23
N ASP A 730 80.90 102.30 -14.43
CA ASP A 730 81.60 103.56 -14.15
C ASP A 730 82.07 103.65 -12.67
N LEU A 731 81.23 103.19 -11.74
CA LEU A 731 81.59 103.12 -10.31
C LEU A 731 82.70 102.09 -10.05
N MET A 732 82.67 100.95 -10.73
CA MET A 732 83.65 99.88 -10.58
C MET A 732 85.05 100.37 -10.96
N ASP A 733 85.17 101.11 -12.06
CA ASP A 733 86.45 101.68 -12.52
C ASP A 733 87.00 102.69 -11.49
N VAL A 734 86.13 103.52 -10.92
CA VAL A 734 86.51 104.45 -9.84
C VAL A 734 86.94 103.70 -8.58
N LEU A 735 86.23 102.62 -8.21
CA LEU A 735 86.58 101.79 -7.05
C LEU A 735 87.90 101.05 -7.24
N GLU A 736 88.18 100.54 -8.44
CA GLU A 736 89.41 99.82 -8.72
C GLU A 736 90.63 100.74 -8.61
N LEU A 737 90.52 101.96 -9.14
CA LEU A 737 91.55 102.99 -9.00
C LEU A 737 91.81 103.33 -7.53
N ARG A 738 90.74 103.47 -6.73
CA ARG A 738 90.84 103.75 -5.29
C ARG A 738 91.42 102.57 -4.50
N LYS A 739 91.08 101.33 -4.88
CA LYS A 739 91.63 100.10 -4.30
C LYS A 739 93.15 100.01 -4.53
N HIS A 740 93.61 100.31 -5.75
CA HIS A 740 95.02 100.29 -6.09
C HIS A 740 95.83 101.26 -5.20
N GLU A 741 95.33 102.48 -5.03
CA GLU A 741 95.96 103.50 -4.17
C GLU A 741 96.00 103.06 -2.69
N ALA A 742 94.90 102.51 -2.18
CA ALA A 742 94.81 102.04 -0.80
C ALA A 742 95.78 100.88 -0.50
N ILE A 743 95.94 99.91 -1.41
CA ILE A 743 96.87 98.78 -1.24
C ILE A 743 98.32 99.25 -1.15
N LEU A 744 98.75 100.14 -2.04
CA LEU A 744 100.11 100.68 -2.02
C LEU A 744 100.39 101.48 -0.73
N PHE A 745 99.41 102.28 -0.30
CA PHE A 745 99.53 103.08 0.91
C PHE A 745 99.65 102.19 2.17
N THR A 746 98.73 101.24 2.35
CA THR A 746 98.71 100.32 3.51
C THR A 746 99.95 99.44 3.56
N PHE A 747 100.41 98.90 2.42
CA PHE A 747 101.63 98.08 2.36
C PHE A 747 102.87 98.87 2.83
N LYS A 748 103.00 100.11 2.38
CA LYS A 748 104.12 100.99 2.77
C LYS A 748 104.11 101.27 4.28
N GLN A 749 102.93 101.47 4.87
CA GLN A 749 102.75 101.71 6.29
C GLN A 749 103.06 100.45 7.12
N MET A 750 102.54 99.29 6.72
CA MET A 750 102.80 98.00 7.37
C MET A 750 104.30 97.65 7.37
N SER A 751 104.99 97.85 6.23
CA SER A 751 106.44 97.59 6.14
C SER A 751 107.26 98.48 7.07
N HIS A 752 106.85 99.74 7.27
CA HIS A 752 107.52 100.64 8.21
C HIS A 752 107.33 100.18 9.66
N ASN A 753 106.08 99.90 10.06
CA ASN A 753 105.74 99.46 11.41
C ASN A 753 106.40 98.11 11.77
N PHE A 754 106.48 97.18 10.81
CA PHE A 754 107.14 95.88 11.02
C PHE A 754 108.62 96.00 11.33
N THR A 755 109.31 96.91 10.62
CA THR A 755 110.72 97.19 10.86
C THR A 755 110.93 97.78 12.26
N GLU A 756 110.02 98.64 12.73
CA GLU A 756 110.08 99.28 14.04
C GLU A 756 109.82 98.29 15.19
N VAL A 757 108.75 97.51 15.08
CA VAL A 757 108.33 96.53 16.09
C VAL A 757 109.37 95.44 16.28
N PHE A 758 109.91 94.89 15.17
CA PHE A 758 110.93 93.85 15.26
C PHE A 758 112.20 94.33 15.97
N LYS A 759 112.58 95.59 15.74
CA LYS A 759 113.73 96.23 16.41
C LYS A 759 113.51 96.45 17.91
N GLN A 760 112.26 96.62 18.35
CA GLN A 760 111.92 96.71 19.78
C GLN A 760 112.00 95.35 20.48
N LEU A 761 111.54 94.27 19.82
CA LEU A 761 111.58 92.92 20.38
C LEU A 761 113.00 92.32 20.38
N VAL A 762 113.81 92.60 19.36
CA VAL A 762 115.20 92.15 19.25
C VAL A 762 116.13 93.36 19.08
N PRO A 763 116.81 93.81 20.15
CA PRO A 763 117.66 95.02 20.11
C PRO A 763 118.75 95.00 19.03
N HIS A 764 119.20 93.80 18.61
CA HIS A 764 120.27 93.59 17.63
C HIS A 764 119.80 93.06 16.27
N GLY A 765 118.49 92.94 16.02
CA GLY A 765 117.92 92.39 14.79
C GLY A 765 117.37 93.44 13.80
N LYS A 766 117.08 93.02 12.56
CA LYS A 766 116.37 93.79 11.51
C LYS A 766 115.42 92.90 10.69
N ALA A 767 114.27 93.43 10.29
CA ALA A 767 113.31 92.75 9.41
C ALA A 767 112.61 93.73 8.43
N THR A 768 112.32 93.31 7.19
CA THR A 768 111.62 94.12 6.16
C THR A 768 110.67 93.29 5.27
N LEU A 769 109.67 93.95 4.65
CA LEU A 769 108.68 93.37 3.72
C LEU A 769 108.91 93.86 2.26
N VAL A 770 108.72 93.00 1.25
CA VAL A 770 108.88 93.33 -0.19
C VAL A 770 107.72 92.73 -1.03
N MET A 771 107.16 93.51 -1.97
CA MET A 771 106.04 93.10 -2.85
C MET A 771 106.54 92.50 -4.19
N LYS A 772 105.81 91.53 -4.76
CA LYS A 772 106.10 90.85 -6.05
C LYS A 772 105.02 91.17 -7.11
N THR A 773 105.44 91.36 -8.37
CA THR A 773 104.56 91.59 -9.55
C THR A 773 104.94 90.69 -10.73
N ASP A 774 103.96 90.23 -11.53
CA ASP A 774 104.15 89.41 -12.74
C ASP A 774 104.12 90.25 -14.04
N PRO A 775 104.96 89.98 -15.06
CA PRO A 775 104.87 90.61 -16.38
C PRO A 775 104.07 89.71 -17.37
N VAL A 776 103.02 90.23 -18.02
CA VAL A 776 102.27 89.51 -19.09
C VAL A 776 102.31 90.29 -20.41
N GLU A 777 102.52 89.51 -21.46
CA GLU A 777 102.93 89.80 -22.84
C GLU A 777 101.81 90.35 -23.76
N GLN A 778 102.20 91.25 -24.67
CA GLN A 778 101.38 91.79 -25.77
C GLN A 778 101.48 90.85 -27.00
N THR A 779 100.36 90.55 -27.67
CA THR A 779 100.31 89.97 -29.02
C THR A 779 99.39 90.83 -29.90
N GLU A 780 99.93 91.36 -30.99
CA GLU A 780 99.35 92.21 -32.06
C GLU A 780 98.37 91.37 -32.93
N GLU A 781 97.14 91.80 -33.22
CA GLU A 781 96.66 92.68 -34.33
C GLU A 781 97.02 92.14 -35.74
N GLU A 782 96.05 91.93 -36.63
CA GLU A 782 95.58 92.86 -37.68
C GLU A 782 94.14 92.45 -38.14
N GLU A 783 93.25 93.26 -38.70
CA GLU A 783 93.13 94.70 -39.01
C GLU A 783 91.67 94.93 -39.51
N ASP A 784 91.33 96.20 -39.78
CA ASP A 784 90.09 96.73 -40.37
C ASP A 784 88.88 96.91 -39.43
N SER A 785 88.91 98.02 -38.67
CA SER A 785 88.01 99.17 -38.96
C SER A 785 88.25 100.31 -37.98
N GLU A 786 88.98 101.32 -38.44
CA GLU A 786 89.15 102.61 -37.77
C GLU A 786 87.86 103.45 -37.83
N ALA A 787 87.13 103.51 -36.72
CA ALA A 787 86.31 104.68 -36.35
C ALA A 787 85.77 104.53 -34.91
N SER A 788 86.59 104.86 -33.90
CA SER A 788 86.20 105.58 -32.65
C SER A 788 87.35 105.56 -31.64
N GLN A 789 88.03 106.70 -31.48
CA GLN A 789 89.05 106.95 -30.47
C GLN A 789 88.42 107.36 -29.12
N SER A 790 88.68 106.59 -28.07
CA SER A 790 88.82 107.02 -26.65
C SER A 790 89.05 105.78 -25.77
N GLN A 791 90.30 105.35 -25.53
CA GLN A 791 91.16 105.75 -24.39
C GLN A 791 90.64 105.38 -23.00
N ARG A 792 91.16 104.28 -22.43
CA ARG A 792 91.93 104.19 -21.16
C ARG A 792 91.87 102.75 -20.63
N SER A 793 92.94 101.98 -20.79
CA SER A 793 93.17 100.77 -19.99
C SER A 793 93.51 101.20 -18.55
N VAL A 794 92.61 100.97 -17.62
CA VAL A 794 92.85 101.17 -16.17
C VAL A 794 93.94 100.18 -15.71
N PRO A 795 94.92 100.57 -14.88
CA PRO A 795 95.90 99.63 -14.33
C PRO A 795 95.20 98.63 -13.39
N LEU A 796 95.11 97.36 -13.80
CA LEU A 796 94.48 96.31 -12.99
C LEU A 796 95.33 95.99 -11.75
N VAL A 797 94.67 95.84 -10.60
CA VAL A 797 95.29 95.42 -9.33
C VAL A 797 95.82 93.98 -9.40
N ASP A 798 95.37 93.18 -10.38
CA ASP A 798 95.76 91.77 -10.53
C ASP A 798 97.24 91.55 -10.88
N GLN A 799 98.03 92.61 -11.08
CA GLN A 799 99.48 92.52 -11.29
C GLN A 799 100.27 92.09 -10.04
N PHE A 800 99.71 92.18 -8.83
CA PHE A 800 100.41 91.87 -7.58
C PHE A 800 100.25 90.40 -7.18
N THR A 801 101.35 89.63 -7.09
CA THR A 801 101.31 88.18 -6.81
C THR A 801 101.64 87.78 -5.37
N GLY A 802 102.28 88.64 -4.57
CA GLY A 802 102.48 88.37 -3.13
C GLY A 802 103.50 89.25 -2.41
N ILE A 803 103.70 88.98 -1.11
CA ILE A 803 104.62 89.68 -0.21
C ILE A 803 105.67 88.70 0.34
N SER A 804 106.94 89.10 0.41
CA SER A 804 108.07 88.35 0.97
C SER A 804 108.66 89.04 2.21
N ILE A 805 109.00 88.26 3.26
CA ILE A 805 109.57 88.74 4.53
C ILE A 805 111.07 88.38 4.60
N LYS A 806 111.93 89.35 4.91
CA LYS A 806 113.38 89.16 5.11
C LYS A 806 113.77 89.52 6.55
N VAL A 807 114.45 88.63 7.28
CA VAL A 807 114.76 88.80 8.72
C VAL A 807 116.23 88.46 9.05
N SER A 808 116.80 89.16 10.04
CA SER A 808 118.15 88.94 10.60
C SER A 808 118.17 89.18 12.13
N PHE A 809 118.74 88.26 12.93
CA PHE A 809 118.69 88.26 14.41
C PHE A 809 120.02 88.60 15.12
N THR A 810 121.18 88.42 14.48
CA THR A 810 122.51 88.70 15.05
C THR A 810 123.17 89.85 14.29
N GLY A 811 123.90 90.72 15.01
CA GLY A 811 124.28 92.06 14.57
C GLY A 811 124.83 92.21 13.14
N LYS A 812 124.35 93.30 12.51
CA LYS A 812 124.71 94.07 11.27
C LYS A 812 125.28 93.39 10.01
N SER A 813 125.87 92.19 10.05
CA SER A 813 126.42 91.50 8.87
C SER A 813 126.11 89.99 8.80
N ALA A 814 125.14 89.50 9.57
CA ALA A 814 124.68 88.12 9.43
C ALA A 814 123.67 87.95 8.28
N GLU A 815 123.81 86.86 7.51
CA GLU A 815 122.97 86.47 6.36
C GLU A 815 121.47 86.68 6.62
N THR A 816 120.78 87.34 5.69
CA THR A 816 119.31 87.43 5.70
C THR A 816 118.74 86.04 5.46
N ARG A 817 118.07 85.48 6.46
CA ARG A 817 117.50 84.13 6.36
C ARG A 817 116.04 84.21 5.91
N GLU A 818 115.67 83.29 5.02
CA GLU A 818 114.26 83.06 4.70
C GLU A 818 113.54 82.38 5.87
N MET A 819 112.22 82.59 5.99
CA MET A 819 111.41 82.16 7.13
C MET A 819 111.62 80.68 7.51
N ASN A 820 111.83 79.79 6.53
CA ASN A 820 111.99 78.35 6.77
C ASN A 820 113.22 78.00 7.62
N GLN A 821 114.28 78.81 7.58
CA GLN A 821 115.59 78.55 8.19
C GLN A 821 115.72 79.04 9.65
N LEU A 822 114.63 79.54 10.26
CA LEU A 822 114.61 80.08 11.62
C LEU A 822 114.20 79.03 12.68
N SER A 823 114.73 79.17 13.91
CA SER A 823 114.34 78.35 15.07
C SER A 823 112.87 78.59 15.45
N GLY A 824 112.23 77.63 16.13
CA GLY A 824 110.83 77.72 16.57
C GLY A 824 110.52 79.01 17.34
N GLY A 825 111.34 79.35 18.35
CA GLY A 825 111.18 80.61 19.09
C GLY A 825 111.41 81.87 18.23
N GLN A 826 112.31 81.81 17.24
CA GLN A 826 112.55 82.92 16.31
C GLN A 826 111.37 83.12 15.34
N LYS A 827 110.78 82.02 14.84
CA LYS A 827 109.57 82.08 14.01
C LYS A 827 108.40 82.68 14.78
N SER A 828 108.19 82.25 16.04
CA SER A 828 107.17 82.81 16.91
C SER A 828 107.39 84.31 17.15
N LEU A 829 108.64 84.76 17.30
CA LEU A 829 108.95 86.18 17.46
C LEU A 829 108.72 87.00 16.18
N VAL A 830 109.06 86.48 14.99
CA VAL A 830 108.75 87.14 13.71
C VAL A 830 107.24 87.24 13.52
N ALA A 831 106.50 86.18 13.83
CA ALA A 831 105.05 86.16 13.76
C ALA A 831 104.44 87.19 14.72
N LEU A 832 104.88 87.21 15.99
CA LEU A 832 104.47 88.22 16.97
C LEU A 832 104.81 89.64 16.49
N ALA A 833 106.02 89.86 15.97
CA ALA A 833 106.41 91.16 15.42
C ALA A 833 105.52 91.59 14.24
N LEU A 834 105.13 90.66 13.37
CA LEU A 834 104.22 90.93 12.26
C LEU A 834 102.81 91.26 12.77
N ILE A 835 102.30 90.49 13.73
CA ILE A 835 100.99 90.73 14.37
C ILE A 835 100.97 92.13 15.02
N PHE A 836 102.01 92.47 15.78
CA PHE A 836 102.12 93.79 16.41
C PHE A 836 102.35 94.93 15.39
N ALA A 837 102.96 94.66 14.24
CA ALA A 837 103.11 95.64 13.16
C ALA A 837 101.78 95.93 12.46
N ILE A 838 101.00 94.87 12.21
CA ILE A 838 99.63 94.97 11.71
C ILE A 838 98.80 95.75 12.72
N GLN A 839 98.88 95.40 14.01
CA GLN A 839 98.21 96.15 15.08
C GLN A 839 98.59 97.64 15.10
N LYS A 840 99.86 97.98 14.94
CA LYS A 840 100.26 99.40 14.91
C LYS A 840 99.72 100.13 13.68
N CYS A 841 99.50 99.41 12.57
CA CYS A 841 98.93 99.98 11.35
C CYS A 841 97.42 100.16 11.48
N ASP A 842 96.75 99.15 12.03
CA ASP A 842 95.31 99.13 12.27
C ASP A 842 95.03 98.39 13.60
N PRO A 843 94.87 99.13 14.72
CA PRO A 843 94.70 98.51 16.03
C PRO A 843 93.30 97.88 16.16
N ALA A 844 93.25 96.57 16.39
CA ALA A 844 92.01 95.86 16.69
C ALA A 844 91.56 96.15 18.14
N PRO A 845 90.25 96.12 18.42
CA PRO A 845 89.71 96.44 19.75
C PRO A 845 90.17 95.47 20.85
N PHE A 846 90.40 94.19 20.51
CA PHE A 846 90.93 93.21 21.43
C PHE A 846 91.80 92.16 20.73
N TYR A 847 92.70 91.56 21.49
CA TYR A 847 93.58 90.46 21.07
C TYR A 847 93.51 89.34 22.12
N LEU A 848 93.39 88.10 21.64
CA LEU A 848 93.44 86.89 22.45
C LEU A 848 94.70 86.12 22.10
N PHE A 849 95.57 85.89 23.08
CA PHE A 849 96.76 85.08 22.95
C PHE A 849 96.65 83.83 23.81
N ASP A 850 96.74 82.67 23.17
CA ASP A 850 96.71 81.37 23.85
C ASP A 850 98.12 80.78 23.88
N GLU A 851 98.72 80.64 25.07
CA GLU A 851 100.03 80.01 25.31
C GLU A 851 101.20 80.49 24.41
N ILE A 852 101.21 81.77 24.02
CA ILE A 852 102.22 82.31 23.08
C ILE A 852 103.66 82.30 23.61
N ASP A 853 103.83 82.11 24.92
CA ASP A 853 105.09 82.19 25.64
C ASP A 853 105.76 80.83 25.90
N GLN A 854 105.12 79.72 25.48
CA GLN A 854 105.62 78.36 25.65
C GLN A 854 107.01 78.15 25.03
N ALA A 855 107.24 78.74 23.84
CA ALA A 855 108.49 78.61 23.07
C ALA A 855 109.45 79.80 23.26
N LEU A 856 109.12 80.77 24.12
CA LEU A 856 109.94 81.96 24.35
C LEU A 856 110.82 81.78 25.59
N ASP A 857 112.05 82.28 25.54
CA ASP A 857 112.91 82.38 26.72
C ASP A 857 112.41 83.49 27.67
N PRO A 858 112.73 83.43 28.99
CA PRO A 858 112.32 84.43 29.97
C PRO A 858 112.64 85.89 29.55
N GLN A 859 113.77 86.11 28.86
CA GLN A 859 114.15 87.44 28.34
C GLN A 859 113.17 87.94 27.28
N PHE A 860 112.74 87.08 26.35
CA PHE A 860 111.77 87.44 25.32
C PHE A 860 110.35 87.49 25.86
N ARG A 861 109.99 86.66 26.86
CA ARG A 861 108.70 86.77 27.56
C ARG A 861 108.56 88.13 28.24
N LYS A 862 109.61 88.61 28.91
CA LYS A 862 109.61 89.94 29.53
C LYS A 862 109.48 91.06 28.50
N ALA A 863 110.19 90.97 27.38
CA ALA A 863 110.06 91.94 26.28
C ALA A 863 108.67 91.95 25.65
N VAL A 864 108.07 90.77 25.45
CA VAL A 864 106.69 90.63 24.97
C VAL A 864 105.71 91.17 26.01
N ALA A 865 105.84 90.85 27.29
CA ALA A 865 104.99 91.36 28.36
C ALA A 865 105.05 92.90 28.47
N GLU A 866 106.25 93.50 28.38
CA GLU A 866 106.41 94.95 28.35
C GLU A 866 105.77 95.58 27.11
N MET A 867 105.86 94.92 25.95
CA MET A 867 105.25 95.44 24.73
C MET A 867 103.73 95.28 24.74
N LEU A 868 103.20 94.16 25.25
CA LEU A 868 101.78 93.97 25.52
C LEU A 868 101.25 95.05 26.45
N ARG A 869 101.95 95.36 27.54
CA ARG A 869 101.57 96.44 28.45
C ARG A 869 101.51 97.81 27.75
N LYS A 870 102.51 98.14 26.92
CA LYS A 870 102.50 99.40 26.14
C LYS A 870 101.38 99.46 25.12
N LEU A 871 101.08 98.32 24.49
CA LEU A 871 100.01 98.22 23.50
C LEU A 871 98.62 98.15 24.17
N ALA A 872 98.54 97.70 25.42
CA ALA A 872 97.30 97.55 26.18
C ALA A 872 96.59 98.89 26.46
N GLU A 873 97.31 100.01 26.39
CA GLU A 873 96.68 101.35 26.45
C GLU A 873 95.70 101.59 25.29
N LYS A 874 95.91 100.93 24.15
CA LYS A 874 95.11 101.14 22.92
C LYS A 874 94.20 99.97 22.57
N ALA A 875 94.45 98.78 23.09
CA ALA A 875 93.69 97.57 22.77
C ALA A 875 93.60 96.64 23.98
N GLN A 876 92.49 95.90 24.11
CA GLN A 876 92.36 94.93 25.19
C GLN A 876 93.13 93.64 24.88
N PHE A 877 93.97 93.17 25.81
CA PHE A 877 94.66 91.89 25.68
C PHE A 877 94.09 90.87 26.68
N ILE A 878 93.71 89.71 26.17
CA ILE A 878 93.38 88.53 26.96
C ILE A 878 94.45 87.49 26.64
N THR A 879 95.17 87.00 27.64
CA THR A 879 96.22 86.02 27.45
C THR A 879 96.06 84.86 28.42
N THR A 880 96.28 83.64 27.94
CA THR A 880 96.48 82.46 28.78
C THR A 880 97.99 82.21 28.87
N THR A 881 98.46 81.80 30.05
CA THR A 881 99.87 81.48 30.27
C THR A 881 100.01 80.61 31.52
N PHE A 882 101.04 79.77 31.54
CA PHE A 882 101.50 79.03 32.72
C PHE A 882 102.78 79.64 33.33
N ARG A 883 103.17 80.84 32.91
CA ARG A 883 104.45 81.47 33.26
C ARG A 883 104.22 82.80 33.98
N PRO A 884 104.93 83.08 35.09
CA PRO A 884 104.66 84.24 35.92
C PRO A 884 104.96 85.57 35.23
N GLU A 885 105.88 85.61 34.25
CA GLU A 885 106.35 86.87 33.63
C GLU A 885 105.24 87.64 32.90
N LEU A 886 104.24 86.96 32.33
CA LEU A 886 103.09 87.62 31.70
C LEU A 886 102.04 88.08 32.72
N LEU A 887 101.89 87.37 33.85
CA LEU A 887 100.92 87.74 34.90
C LEU A 887 101.28 89.06 35.58
N GLU A 888 102.56 89.41 35.69
CA GLU A 888 103.00 90.67 36.29
C GLU A 888 102.43 91.92 35.60
N SER A 889 102.09 91.82 34.33
CA SER A 889 101.59 92.95 33.52
C SER A 889 100.07 92.95 33.34
N ALA A 890 99.33 92.06 34.01
CA ALA A 890 97.88 91.93 33.87
C ALA A 890 97.10 92.63 34.99
N ASP A 891 95.97 93.26 34.64
CA ASP A 891 95.12 93.98 35.59
C ASP A 891 94.05 93.10 36.27
N LYS A 892 93.56 92.05 35.58
CA LYS A 892 92.52 91.14 36.07
C LYS A 892 92.88 89.69 35.74
N PHE A 893 92.60 88.79 36.67
CA PHE A 893 92.95 87.37 36.58
C PHE A 893 91.69 86.51 36.60
N TYR A 894 91.67 85.48 35.74
CA TYR A 894 90.60 84.49 35.67
C TYR A 894 91.19 83.11 35.87
N GLY A 895 90.59 82.32 36.76
CA GLY A 895 90.99 80.94 37.05
C GLY A 895 89.93 79.98 36.54
N VAL A 896 90.35 78.95 35.81
CA VAL A 896 89.47 77.88 35.34
C VAL A 896 89.61 76.68 36.27
N LYS A 897 88.53 76.27 36.93
CA LYS A 897 88.48 75.10 37.82
C LYS A 897 87.72 73.96 37.16
N PHE A 898 88.30 72.77 37.17
CA PHE A 898 87.67 71.56 36.65
C PHE A 898 87.23 70.64 37.79
N ARG A 899 85.92 70.49 37.99
CA ARG A 899 85.34 69.54 38.97
C ARG A 899 84.19 68.80 38.32
N ASN A 900 84.01 67.53 38.70
CA ASN A 900 82.93 66.67 38.19
C ASN A 900 82.86 66.60 36.65
N LYS A 901 84.02 66.61 35.98
CA LYS A 901 84.14 66.66 34.52
C LYS A 901 83.53 67.90 33.84
N VAL A 902 83.27 69.00 34.56
CA VAL A 902 82.79 70.28 34.01
C VAL A 902 83.75 71.42 34.40
N SER A 903 84.17 72.23 33.41
CA SER A 903 85.01 73.41 33.61
C SER A 903 84.17 74.64 33.99
N HIS A 904 84.52 75.30 35.09
CA HIS A 904 83.95 76.59 35.52
C HIS A 904 85.05 77.65 35.47
N ILE A 905 84.71 78.88 35.06
CA ILE A 905 85.63 80.02 35.04
C ILE A 905 85.15 81.09 36.00
N ASP A 906 86.01 81.45 36.95
CA ASP A 906 85.75 82.47 37.96
C ASP A 906 86.87 83.52 37.95
N ALA A 907 86.54 84.77 38.30
CA ALA A 907 87.55 85.78 38.56
C ALA A 907 88.27 85.46 39.88
N ILE A 908 89.60 85.40 39.84
CA ILE A 908 90.46 85.14 41.01
C ILE A 908 91.31 86.36 41.35
N THR A 909 91.78 86.47 42.58
CA THR A 909 92.68 87.56 42.97
C THR A 909 94.09 87.31 42.41
N ALA A 910 94.88 88.39 42.25
CA ALA A 910 96.27 88.28 41.81
C ALA A 910 97.10 87.38 42.74
N GLU A 911 96.84 87.42 44.05
CA GLU A 911 97.45 86.52 45.04
C GLU A 911 97.06 85.07 44.77
N GLN A 912 95.77 84.75 44.56
CA GLN A 912 95.34 83.40 44.20
C GLN A 912 95.90 82.90 42.86
N ALA A 913 96.11 83.80 41.90
CA ALA A 913 96.71 83.45 40.61
C ALA A 913 98.22 83.16 40.75
N LYS A 914 98.92 83.93 41.60
CA LYS A 914 100.33 83.67 41.91
C LYS A 914 100.48 82.41 42.77
N ASP A 915 99.67 82.26 43.80
CA ASP A 915 99.60 81.06 44.62
C ASP A 915 99.27 79.85 43.76
N PHE A 916 98.36 79.92 42.78
CA PHE A 916 98.10 78.78 41.89
C PHE A 916 99.31 78.40 41.03
N ILE A 917 100.16 79.36 40.67
CA ILE A 917 101.39 79.10 39.91
C ILE A 917 102.54 78.65 40.83
N GLU A 918 102.52 79.03 42.12
CA GLU A 918 103.52 78.67 43.13
C GLU A 918 103.19 77.38 43.92
N ASP A 919 101.92 77.10 44.25
CA ASP A 919 101.44 75.86 44.91
C ASP A 919 101.53 74.66 43.97
N ASP A 920 101.38 74.87 42.65
CA ASP A 920 101.69 73.86 41.64
C ASP A 920 103.20 73.54 41.59
N ALA A 921 104.04 74.30 42.32
CA ALA A 921 105.46 74.00 42.56
C ALA A 921 105.74 73.29 43.92
N GLN A 922 104.73 73.00 44.76
CA GLN A 922 104.88 72.16 45.97
C GLN A 922 104.19 70.80 45.89
N GLU A 923 103.23 70.59 44.97
CA GLU A 923 102.79 69.24 44.57
C GLU A 923 103.50 68.70 43.31
N LYS A 924 104.51 69.42 42.79
CA LYS A 924 105.61 68.87 41.97
C LYS A 924 106.82 69.79 41.82
#